data_AF-A0A9P6I843-F1
#
_entry.id   AF-A0A9P6I843-F1
#
_cell.length_a   1.000
_cell.length_b   1.000
_cell.length_c   1.000
_cell.angle_alpha   90.00
_cell.angle_beta   90.00
_cell.angle_gamma   90.00
#
_symmetry.space_group_name_H-M   'P 1'
#
loop_
_entity.id
_entity.type
_entity.pdbx_description
1 polymer ?
#
loop_
_entity_poly.entity_id
_entity_poly.type
_entity_poly.pdbx_seq_one_letter_code
_entity_poly.pdbx_strand_id
1 'polypeptide(L)'
;MVIPRAGVLLAIIASVAPSVLALEIPSNVKDFYDHVRNRGECRHELKGGFHSMEGDSGDFGYCGDYLDDYKIMYIQGKDGQLANMDIDCDGAQTSGDGRCQFSTDTQSQTTFMDTLGTYGKGDLNSYIHPYVVFGNSGTKSGWPNFDPQEHGVEPLSIMAVVCNNSMYYGIWGDTNGDDGPQAMVGEASISLATACFGNGVHGNQGHDINDVLYIAFTGNDAVPGATGANWSASNADEFSKSINALVFMGTSSNWAFGRRVLTMTHEAVTGTPLRIDDLFFDAKVYDLKWDGSRTPSGRDDFSPSNLPTQDFAIYLINSFKFRCGRLFYLFEEESFMKQFAIFHESGAKHPDLSRLWYVHYLIILAFGKAFVVQTSRSQTPPGLELFVQAMKLMPDFTFFHCDFVEKAQVLCSAALYLHCLSCRTSAYRYISQAISLAFEGGMYTEMQGQYLDDAYVQRCRMMWWTIYVLERHFSTLLGVPLFIQDENICTPYPSQSDQGQRASVMQVQVKLAQIMGQIHRSVYGIDGQLDSRYLSATKSLLQSMAGVAGQLNDLFDINSSENTAGVSRCIVLTTRPLLFIFLQSRLGQSQATPMRWAQSESVRGLLQVCMESCCQIIKILSRLLNQGLLENFLAFDLDAAFTATIAILMGGAIDPTLLPDYLQLIQRAYTLFDEMTSHGNKIAGMIVSELKQLEGYLSHLQANGQEILPLQDYDSDVMTHINPNAPVPDPQDLGIGLTDDFEFGLHFELSTEQLMQLADSLDIDSLSRPMSASGSH
;
A
#
# COMPACT_ATOMS: atom_id res chain seq x y z
N MET A 1 -65.19 21.26 -8.16
CA MET A 1 -64.36 20.04 -8.30
C MET A 1 -63.57 19.93 -7.01
N VAL A 2 -64.08 19.24 -5.98
CA VAL A 2 -63.93 17.78 -5.71
C VAL A 2 -62.46 17.44 -5.46
N ILE A 3 -61.93 16.85 -4.37
CA ILE A 3 -62.33 16.34 -3.03
C ILE A 3 -60.96 16.10 -2.27
N PRO A 4 -60.91 15.87 -0.93
CA PRO A 4 -59.74 16.04 -0.04
C PRO A 4 -59.12 14.73 0.54
N ARG A 5 -58.22 14.88 1.56
CA ARG A 5 -57.70 13.92 2.59
C ARG A 5 -56.23 13.50 2.42
N ALA A 6 -55.31 13.81 3.36
CA ALA A 6 -55.05 13.22 4.69
C ALA A 6 -54.40 11.83 4.65
N GLY A 7 -53.23 11.69 5.30
CA GLY A 7 -52.47 10.45 5.51
C GLY A 7 -50.96 10.73 5.47
N VAL A 8 -50.33 11.20 6.55
CA VAL A 8 -49.61 10.34 7.52
C VAL A 8 -48.74 9.31 6.79
N LEU A 9 -47.52 9.70 6.42
CA LEU A 9 -46.46 8.76 6.09
C LEU A 9 -45.90 8.25 7.42
N LEU A 10 -46.39 7.08 7.87
CA LEU A 10 -45.75 6.33 8.94
C LEU A 10 -44.38 5.90 8.41
N ALA A 11 -43.31 6.53 8.92
CA ALA A 11 -41.97 5.98 8.78
C ALA A 11 -41.97 4.66 9.56
N ILE A 12 -41.91 3.54 8.84
CA ILE A 12 -41.59 2.25 9.42
C ILE A 12 -40.14 2.38 9.91
N ILE A 13 -39.98 2.63 11.21
CA ILE A 13 -38.74 2.32 11.91
C ILE A 13 -38.67 0.79 11.92
N ALA A 14 -38.07 0.21 10.88
CA ALA A 14 -37.54 -1.13 11.00
C ALA A 14 -36.39 -1.03 12.00
N SER A 15 -36.55 -1.67 13.15
CA SER A 15 -35.48 -1.97 14.07
C SER A 15 -34.39 -2.71 13.29
N VAL A 16 -33.35 -2.00 12.87
CA VAL A 16 -32.11 -2.61 12.37
C VAL A 16 -31.46 -3.25 13.58
N ALA A 17 -31.61 -4.57 13.68
CA ALA A 17 -30.77 -5.37 14.56
C ALA A 17 -29.31 -5.19 14.10
N PRO A 18 -28.33 -5.22 15.01
CA PRO A 18 -26.92 -5.23 14.63
C PRO A 18 -26.67 -6.50 13.81
N SER A 19 -26.42 -6.33 12.52
CA SER A 19 -26.13 -7.41 11.59
C SER A 19 -24.64 -7.39 11.30
N VAL A 20 -23.99 -8.54 11.52
CA VAL A 20 -22.64 -8.83 11.02
C VAL A 20 -22.55 -8.50 9.54
N LEU A 21 -21.40 -8.00 9.07
CA LEU A 21 -21.20 -7.61 7.67
C LEU A 21 -21.44 -8.78 6.72
N ALA A 22 -22.63 -8.82 6.12
CA ALA A 22 -22.94 -9.69 5.00
C ALA A 22 -22.21 -9.19 3.76
N LEU A 23 -21.42 -10.06 3.14
CA LEU A 23 -20.78 -9.80 1.86
C LEU A 23 -21.67 -10.36 0.75
N GLU A 24 -21.79 -9.62 -0.35
CA GLU A 24 -22.28 -10.20 -1.59
C GLU A 24 -21.35 -11.36 -1.99
N ILE A 25 -21.93 -12.52 -2.35
CA ILE A 25 -21.14 -13.68 -2.77
C ILE A 25 -20.40 -13.31 -4.07
N PRO A 26 -19.06 -13.29 -4.08
CA PRO A 26 -18.29 -13.04 -5.30
C PRO A 26 -18.64 -14.06 -6.39
N SER A 27 -18.61 -13.67 -7.66
CA SER A 27 -19.05 -14.55 -8.76
C SER A 27 -18.29 -15.88 -8.80
N ASN A 28 -16.98 -15.87 -8.55
CA ASN A 28 -16.16 -17.09 -8.48
C ASN A 28 -16.55 -18.00 -7.32
N VAL A 29 -16.92 -17.45 -6.16
CA VAL A 29 -17.38 -18.23 -4.99
C VAL A 29 -18.78 -18.78 -5.23
N LYS A 30 -19.65 -18.01 -5.90
CA LYS A 30 -20.97 -18.48 -6.31
C LYS A 30 -20.88 -19.61 -7.33
N ASP A 31 -20.05 -19.45 -8.36
CA ASP A 31 -19.79 -20.49 -9.36
C ASP A 31 -19.20 -21.73 -8.70
N PHE A 32 -18.32 -21.56 -7.71
CA PHE A 32 -17.77 -22.66 -6.93
C PHE A 32 -18.85 -23.39 -6.11
N TYR A 33 -19.70 -22.64 -5.39
CA TYR A 33 -20.85 -23.19 -4.65
C TYR A 33 -21.77 -24.02 -5.56
N ASP A 34 -22.16 -23.47 -6.71
CA ASP A 34 -22.98 -24.17 -7.69
C ASP A 34 -22.23 -25.39 -8.28
N HIS A 35 -20.94 -25.26 -8.52
CA HIS A 35 -20.11 -26.34 -9.05
C HIS A 35 -20.02 -27.54 -8.10
N VAL A 36 -19.71 -27.32 -6.82
CA VAL A 36 -19.56 -28.42 -5.85
C VAL A 36 -20.89 -29.14 -5.65
N ARG A 37 -22.02 -28.41 -5.62
CA ARG A 37 -23.36 -29.01 -5.53
C ARG A 37 -23.71 -29.82 -6.78
N ASN A 38 -23.46 -29.28 -7.97
CA ASN A 38 -23.75 -29.97 -9.24
C ASN A 38 -22.86 -31.20 -9.47
N ARG A 39 -21.64 -31.19 -8.94
CA ARG A 39 -20.71 -32.32 -9.02
C ARG A 39 -21.16 -33.53 -8.21
N GLY A 40 -21.98 -33.31 -7.18
CA GLY A 40 -22.62 -34.36 -6.39
C GLY A 40 -21.77 -34.89 -5.22
N GLU A 41 -20.47 -35.08 -5.40
CA GLU A 41 -19.59 -35.59 -4.33
C GLU A 41 -18.13 -35.13 -4.51
N CYS A 42 -17.39 -35.19 -3.40
CA CYS A 42 -15.94 -34.94 -3.38
C CYS A 42 -15.18 -36.08 -4.08
N ARG A 43 -14.20 -35.78 -4.94
CA ARG A 43 -13.36 -36.83 -5.56
C ARG A 43 -12.05 -37.08 -4.81
N HIS A 44 -11.48 -36.04 -4.22
CA HIS A 44 -10.32 -36.10 -3.35
C HIS A 44 -10.76 -35.91 -1.90
N GLU A 45 -11.42 -36.93 -1.35
CA GLU A 45 -11.83 -36.93 0.05
C GLU A 45 -10.59 -37.12 0.93
N LEU A 46 -10.29 -36.12 1.75
CA LEU A 46 -9.19 -36.18 2.73
C LEU A 46 -9.59 -37.07 3.91
N LYS A 47 -10.84 -36.94 4.35
CA LYS A 47 -11.45 -37.78 5.37
C LYS A 47 -12.97 -37.71 5.30
N GLY A 48 -13.64 -38.87 5.28
CA GLY A 48 -15.10 -39.00 5.36
C GLY A 48 -15.57 -39.78 6.58
N GLY A 49 -16.88 -40.03 6.65
CA GLY A 49 -17.53 -40.75 7.74
C GLY A 49 -18.13 -39.83 8.82
N PHE A 50 -18.27 -38.54 8.53
CA PHE A 50 -18.83 -37.54 9.44
C PHE A 50 -20.32 -37.35 9.19
N HIS A 51 -20.99 -36.87 10.24
CA HIS A 51 -22.42 -36.59 10.26
C HIS A 51 -22.64 -35.08 10.24
N SER A 52 -23.57 -34.61 9.43
CA SER A 52 -24.04 -33.22 9.51
C SER A 52 -25.25 -33.11 10.43
N MET A 53 -25.97 -34.21 10.68
CA MET A 53 -27.06 -34.26 11.64
C MET A 53 -27.07 -35.61 12.36
N GLU A 54 -27.45 -35.63 13.64
CA GLU A 54 -27.60 -36.87 14.40
C GLU A 54 -28.54 -37.85 13.68
N GLY A 55 -28.05 -39.07 13.45
CA GLY A 55 -28.78 -40.16 12.81
C GLY A 55 -28.80 -40.12 11.28
N ASP A 56 -28.07 -39.19 10.64
CA ASP A 56 -27.89 -39.21 9.18
C ASP A 56 -26.96 -40.36 8.72
N SER A 57 -26.71 -40.43 7.41
CA SER A 57 -25.96 -41.53 6.80
C SER A 57 -24.45 -41.51 7.03
N GLY A 58 -23.89 -40.45 7.63
CA GLY A 58 -22.45 -40.32 7.85
C GLY A 58 -21.64 -40.09 6.57
N ASP A 59 -22.28 -39.52 5.55
CA ASP A 59 -21.72 -39.35 4.21
C ASP A 59 -21.03 -38.00 3.99
N PHE A 60 -20.65 -37.30 5.07
CA PHE A 60 -19.93 -36.02 4.99
C PHE A 60 -18.43 -36.21 5.15
N GLY A 61 -17.67 -35.35 4.47
CA GLY A 61 -16.21 -35.39 4.51
C GLY A 61 -15.55 -34.05 4.24
N TYR A 62 -14.29 -33.95 4.65
CA TYR A 62 -13.37 -32.87 4.30
C TYR A 62 -12.81 -33.13 2.90
N CYS A 63 -13.09 -32.20 1.99
CA CYS A 63 -12.76 -32.30 0.59
C CYS A 63 -11.53 -31.47 0.22
N GLY A 64 -10.56 -32.13 -0.42
CA GLY A 64 -9.31 -31.54 -0.90
C GLY A 64 -9.26 -31.43 -2.43
N ASP A 65 -10.40 -31.43 -3.12
CA ASP A 65 -10.47 -31.37 -4.59
C ASP A 65 -9.72 -30.18 -5.20
N TYR A 66 -9.52 -29.11 -4.42
CA TYR A 66 -8.85 -27.88 -4.85
C TYR A 66 -7.74 -27.43 -3.88
N LEU A 67 -7.21 -28.37 -3.10
CA LEU A 67 -6.14 -28.10 -2.14
C LEU A 67 -4.86 -27.64 -2.86
N ASP A 68 -4.54 -28.27 -3.99
CA ASP A 68 -3.35 -27.93 -4.77
C ASP A 68 -3.56 -26.68 -5.64
N ASP A 69 -4.74 -26.56 -6.25
CA ASP A 69 -5.06 -25.52 -7.25
C ASP A 69 -5.40 -24.17 -6.62
N TYR A 70 -6.26 -24.17 -5.59
CA TYR A 70 -6.81 -22.94 -4.98
C TYR A 70 -6.43 -22.77 -3.51
N LYS A 71 -5.67 -23.71 -2.93
CA LYS A 71 -5.26 -23.65 -1.52
C LYS A 71 -6.46 -23.59 -0.57
N ILE A 72 -7.51 -24.31 -0.94
CA ILE A 72 -8.73 -24.42 -0.14
C ILE A 72 -9.10 -25.87 0.12
N MET A 73 -9.78 -26.06 1.24
CA MET A 73 -10.56 -27.25 1.53
C MET A 73 -11.97 -26.86 1.98
N TYR A 74 -12.89 -27.79 1.87
CA TYR A 74 -14.30 -27.52 2.17
C TYR A 74 -15.02 -28.78 2.64
N ILE A 75 -16.16 -28.61 3.31
CA ILE A 75 -17.00 -29.74 3.74
C ILE A 75 -18.02 -30.02 2.65
N GLN A 76 -18.17 -31.30 2.28
CA GLN A 76 -19.16 -31.73 1.32
C GLN A 76 -19.73 -33.11 1.70
N GLY A 77 -21.04 -33.26 1.55
CA GLY A 77 -21.73 -34.54 1.57
C GLY A 77 -22.00 -35.09 0.17
N LYS A 78 -22.50 -36.32 0.09
CA LYS A 78 -22.95 -36.92 -1.18
C LYS A 78 -24.20 -36.23 -1.74
N ASP A 79 -24.56 -36.55 -2.99
CA ASP A 79 -25.73 -36.04 -3.69
C ASP A 79 -25.86 -34.50 -3.70
N GLY A 80 -24.72 -33.81 -3.73
CA GLY A 80 -24.62 -32.35 -3.80
C GLY A 80 -25.00 -31.64 -2.51
N GLN A 81 -25.06 -32.38 -1.40
CA GLN A 81 -25.29 -31.83 -0.07
C GLN A 81 -24.05 -31.07 0.41
N LEU A 82 -24.30 -29.95 1.08
CA LEU A 82 -23.30 -29.24 1.88
C LEU A 82 -23.59 -29.52 3.36
N ALA A 83 -22.84 -28.95 4.29
CA ALA A 83 -23.15 -29.14 5.71
C ALA A 83 -24.31 -28.22 6.16
N ASN A 84 -24.88 -28.57 7.30
CA ASN A 84 -25.78 -27.74 8.09
C ASN A 84 -24.99 -26.65 8.85
N MET A 85 -25.65 -25.93 9.75
CA MET A 85 -24.99 -25.05 10.71
C MET A 85 -25.57 -25.21 12.12
N ASP A 86 -24.93 -26.07 12.92
CA ASP A 86 -25.16 -26.18 14.35
C ASP A 86 -24.40 -25.09 15.13
N ILE A 87 -24.81 -24.89 16.39
CA ILE A 87 -24.38 -23.75 17.19
C ILE A 87 -23.36 -24.19 18.23
N ASP A 88 -22.14 -23.68 18.07
CA ASP A 88 -21.11 -23.78 19.07
C ASP A 88 -21.16 -22.57 20.01
N CYS A 89 -21.13 -22.87 21.30
CA CYS A 89 -21.22 -21.89 22.38
C CYS A 89 -19.97 -21.88 23.25
N ASP A 90 -18.88 -22.49 22.80
CA ASP A 90 -17.67 -22.65 23.59
C ASP A 90 -16.90 -21.33 23.77
N GLY A 91 -16.00 -21.32 24.75
CA GLY A 91 -15.17 -20.17 25.08
C GLY A 91 -15.83 -19.16 26.02
N ALA A 92 -15.42 -17.90 25.90
CA ALA A 92 -15.80 -16.81 26.80
C ALA A 92 -17.28 -16.40 26.63
N GLN A 93 -18.05 -16.49 27.71
CA GLN A 93 -19.49 -16.17 27.73
C GLN A 93 -19.84 -14.79 28.34
N THR A 94 -18.87 -13.88 28.46
CA THR A 94 -18.99 -12.67 29.30
C THR A 94 -19.92 -11.57 28.76
N SER A 95 -20.38 -11.68 27.51
CA SER A 95 -21.01 -10.56 26.76
C SER A 95 -22.17 -11.01 25.85
N GLY A 96 -22.95 -11.99 26.29
CA GLY A 96 -24.02 -12.62 25.48
C GLY A 96 -25.44 -12.13 25.71
N ASP A 97 -26.34 -12.43 24.78
CA ASP A 97 -27.78 -12.17 24.88
C ASP A 97 -28.59 -13.33 25.52
N GLY A 98 -27.88 -14.38 25.98
CA GLY A 98 -28.44 -15.52 26.70
C GLY A 98 -28.80 -16.71 25.82
N ARG A 99 -28.70 -16.61 24.48
CA ARG A 99 -29.06 -17.72 23.58
C ARG A 99 -28.15 -18.94 23.66
N CYS A 100 -26.93 -18.81 24.19
CA CYS A 100 -26.10 -19.98 24.54
C CYS A 100 -26.52 -20.68 25.84
N GLN A 101 -27.36 -20.07 26.69
CA GLN A 101 -27.82 -20.73 27.93
C GLN A 101 -28.74 -21.94 27.66
N PHE A 102 -29.21 -22.08 26.43
CA PHE A 102 -29.96 -23.26 26.01
C PHE A 102 -29.05 -24.46 25.78
N SER A 103 -27.81 -24.26 25.35
CA SER A 103 -26.83 -25.35 25.10
C SER A 103 -26.58 -26.14 26.37
N THR A 104 -26.52 -27.47 26.22
CA THR A 104 -26.22 -28.41 27.32
C THR A 104 -24.79 -28.94 27.27
N ASP A 105 -24.02 -28.54 26.28
CA ASP A 105 -22.69 -29.02 25.90
C ASP A 105 -21.62 -27.92 25.88
N THR A 106 -21.94 -26.69 26.29
CA THR A 106 -20.99 -25.57 26.32
C THR A 106 -19.75 -25.85 27.20
N GLN A 107 -18.56 -25.70 26.62
CA GLN A 107 -17.27 -25.68 27.30
C GLN A 107 -16.80 -24.26 27.60
N SER A 108 -15.97 -24.10 28.64
CA SER A 108 -15.50 -22.78 29.08
C SER A 108 -14.37 -22.20 28.22
N GLN A 109 -13.83 -22.98 27.28
CA GLN A 109 -12.68 -22.62 26.47
C GLN A 109 -12.85 -23.16 25.05
N THR A 110 -12.40 -22.43 24.03
CA THR A 110 -12.25 -23.00 22.68
C THR A 110 -10.89 -23.67 22.52
N THR A 111 -10.73 -24.49 21.48
CA THR A 111 -9.48 -25.23 21.18
C THR A 111 -8.22 -24.34 21.15
N PHE A 112 -8.34 -23.08 20.72
CA PHE A 112 -7.18 -22.19 20.51
C PHE A 112 -6.98 -21.10 21.58
N MET A 113 -7.59 -21.26 22.76
CA MET A 113 -7.41 -20.34 23.90
C MET A 113 -5.92 -20.07 24.20
N ASP A 114 -5.08 -21.12 24.23
CA ASP A 114 -3.66 -20.98 24.53
C ASP A 114 -2.91 -20.19 23.46
N THR A 115 -3.25 -20.39 22.18
CA THR A 115 -2.70 -19.62 21.05
C THR A 115 -3.04 -18.13 21.20
N LEU A 116 -4.29 -17.80 21.53
CA LEU A 116 -4.70 -16.42 21.83
C LEU A 116 -4.00 -15.85 23.06
N GLY A 117 -3.72 -16.70 24.06
CA GLY A 117 -2.89 -16.35 25.21
C GLY A 117 -1.49 -15.86 24.81
N THR A 118 -0.87 -16.46 23.78
CA THR A 118 0.42 -15.97 23.24
C THR A 118 0.33 -14.56 22.64
N TYR A 119 -0.86 -14.15 22.19
CA TYR A 119 -1.13 -12.81 21.68
C TYR A 119 -1.45 -11.80 22.80
N GLY A 120 -1.44 -12.24 24.07
CA GLY A 120 -1.90 -11.45 25.20
C GLY A 120 -3.40 -11.15 25.14
N LYS A 121 -4.19 -12.05 24.52
CA LYS A 121 -5.63 -11.94 24.36
C LYS A 121 -6.36 -12.98 25.21
N GLY A 122 -7.61 -12.67 25.54
CA GLY A 122 -8.52 -13.66 26.11
C GLY A 122 -9.03 -14.61 25.04
N ASP A 123 -9.74 -15.64 25.48
CA ASP A 123 -10.34 -16.61 24.58
C ASP A 123 -11.41 -16.00 23.66
N LEU A 124 -11.79 -16.73 22.61
CA LEU A 124 -12.90 -16.36 21.74
C LEU A 124 -14.20 -16.31 22.55
N ASN A 125 -15.07 -15.40 22.14
CA ASN A 125 -16.40 -15.22 22.73
C ASN A 125 -17.42 -15.47 21.62
N SER A 126 -18.26 -16.50 21.77
CA SER A 126 -19.17 -16.96 20.72
C SER A 126 -20.16 -15.91 20.23
N TYR A 127 -20.47 -14.88 21.03
CA TYR A 127 -21.32 -13.74 20.65
C TYR A 127 -20.58 -12.60 19.94
N ILE A 128 -19.26 -12.52 20.07
CA ILE A 128 -18.42 -11.42 19.54
C ILE A 128 -17.56 -11.88 18.38
N HIS A 129 -17.12 -13.14 18.38
CA HIS A 129 -16.15 -13.66 17.44
C HIS A 129 -16.83 -14.67 16.53
N PRO A 130 -17.16 -14.30 15.28
CA PRO A 130 -17.51 -15.25 14.24
C PRO A 130 -16.39 -16.26 14.04
N TYR A 131 -16.65 -17.50 14.42
CA TYR A 131 -15.73 -18.61 14.23
C TYR A 131 -16.47 -19.86 13.76
N VAL A 132 -15.72 -20.75 13.14
CA VAL A 132 -16.16 -22.05 12.63
C VAL A 132 -15.48 -23.14 13.47
N VAL A 133 -16.23 -24.19 13.79
CA VAL A 133 -15.69 -25.41 14.37
C VAL A 133 -15.26 -26.31 13.21
N PHE A 134 -13.97 -26.61 13.14
CA PHE A 134 -13.38 -27.28 12.00
C PHE A 134 -12.31 -28.28 12.46
N GLY A 135 -12.29 -29.46 11.83
CA GLY A 135 -11.56 -30.63 12.33
C GLY A 135 -12.33 -31.40 13.41
N ASN A 136 -11.85 -32.61 13.69
CA ASN A 136 -12.42 -33.52 14.68
C ASN A 136 -11.29 -34.20 15.47
N SER A 137 -11.39 -34.17 16.79
CA SER A 137 -10.43 -34.80 17.69
C SER A 137 -11.12 -35.65 18.75
N GLY A 138 -10.55 -36.81 19.06
CA GLY A 138 -11.20 -37.76 19.96
C GLY A 138 -10.46 -39.09 20.13
N THR A 139 -10.95 -39.89 21.07
CA THR A 139 -10.43 -41.22 21.42
C THR A 139 -11.46 -42.36 21.27
N LYS A 140 -12.75 -42.05 21.03
CA LYS A 140 -13.81 -43.03 20.79
C LYS A 140 -13.47 -43.94 19.60
N SER A 141 -13.49 -45.24 19.86
CA SER A 141 -13.18 -46.24 18.84
C SER A 141 -14.24 -46.26 17.73
N GLY A 142 -13.79 -46.22 16.47
CA GLY A 142 -14.66 -46.24 15.29
C GLY A 142 -15.12 -44.86 14.81
N TRP A 143 -14.74 -43.79 15.50
CA TRP A 143 -15.02 -42.41 15.08
C TRP A 143 -13.88 -41.87 14.21
N PRO A 144 -14.18 -41.19 13.09
CA PRO A 144 -13.16 -40.50 12.32
C PRO A 144 -12.66 -39.26 13.06
N ASN A 145 -11.33 -39.09 13.09
CA ASN A 145 -10.67 -37.84 13.46
C ASN A 145 -10.10 -37.19 12.19
N PHE A 146 -9.98 -35.88 12.21
CA PHE A 146 -9.38 -35.08 11.15
C PHE A 146 -8.69 -33.85 11.74
N ASP A 147 -7.38 -33.71 11.50
CA ASP A 147 -6.62 -32.51 11.87
C ASP A 147 -6.35 -31.66 10.62
N PRO A 148 -7.01 -30.48 10.48
CA PRO A 148 -6.79 -29.58 9.35
C PRO A 148 -5.33 -29.13 9.17
N GLN A 149 -4.51 -29.14 10.24
CA GLN A 149 -3.09 -28.77 10.18
C GLN A 149 -2.27 -29.76 9.35
N GLU A 150 -2.64 -31.04 9.31
CA GLU A 150 -1.98 -32.05 8.45
C GLU A 150 -2.09 -31.69 6.96
N HIS A 151 -3.02 -30.80 6.62
CA HIS A 151 -3.31 -30.35 5.27
C HIS A 151 -3.10 -28.83 5.09
N GLY A 152 -2.37 -28.20 6.02
CA GLY A 152 -1.90 -26.82 5.87
C GLY A 152 -2.89 -25.73 6.27
N VAL A 153 -4.00 -26.06 6.94
CA VAL A 153 -4.84 -25.05 7.60
C VAL A 153 -4.23 -24.77 8.97
N GLU A 154 -3.84 -23.52 9.21
CA GLU A 154 -3.20 -23.10 10.46
C GLU A 154 -4.23 -22.64 11.51
N PRO A 155 -3.96 -22.81 12.82
CA PRO A 155 -4.84 -22.32 13.89
C PRO A 155 -5.22 -20.84 13.74
N LEU A 156 -6.49 -20.51 13.98
CA LEU A 156 -7.04 -19.15 13.84
C LEU A 156 -7.04 -18.59 12.40
N SER A 157 -6.82 -19.42 11.38
CA SER A 157 -6.98 -19.03 9.97
C SER A 157 -8.38 -18.49 9.67
N ILE A 158 -8.45 -17.49 8.80
CA ILE A 158 -9.71 -17.02 8.22
C ILE A 158 -10.37 -18.17 7.46
N MET A 159 -11.70 -18.23 7.53
CA MET A 159 -12.54 -19.14 6.76
C MET A 159 -13.68 -18.35 6.10
N ALA A 160 -14.05 -18.74 4.89
CA ALA A 160 -15.23 -18.19 4.22
C ALA A 160 -16.42 -19.12 4.40
N VAL A 161 -17.58 -18.56 4.74
CA VAL A 161 -18.83 -19.30 4.94
C VAL A 161 -19.91 -18.70 4.04
N VAL A 162 -20.51 -19.53 3.19
CA VAL A 162 -21.63 -19.14 2.32
C VAL A 162 -22.91 -19.74 2.87
N CYS A 163 -23.85 -18.87 3.23
CA CYS A 163 -25.13 -19.22 3.85
C CYS A 163 -26.17 -18.14 3.50
N ASN A 164 -27.44 -18.55 3.33
CA ASN A 164 -28.56 -17.61 3.11
C ASN A 164 -28.28 -16.53 2.05
N ASN A 165 -27.74 -16.94 0.91
CA ASN A 165 -27.39 -16.09 -0.24
C ASN A 165 -26.36 -14.97 0.06
N SER A 166 -25.60 -15.09 1.14
CA SER A 166 -24.54 -14.15 1.52
C SER A 166 -23.26 -14.92 1.85
N MET A 167 -22.13 -14.20 1.86
CA MET A 167 -20.84 -14.72 2.32
C MET A 167 -20.39 -13.97 3.58
N TYR A 168 -19.78 -14.70 4.51
CA TYR A 168 -19.20 -14.17 5.73
C TYR A 168 -17.79 -14.70 5.93
N TYR A 169 -16.93 -13.91 6.56
CA TYR A 169 -15.66 -14.40 7.08
C TYR A 169 -15.80 -14.70 8.57
N GLY A 170 -15.28 -15.86 8.96
CA GLY A 170 -15.00 -16.22 10.35
C GLY A 170 -13.54 -16.63 10.49
N ILE A 171 -13.17 -17.12 11.65
CA ILE A 171 -11.90 -17.80 11.88
C ILE A 171 -12.13 -19.27 12.22
N TRP A 172 -11.16 -20.13 11.96
CA TRP A 172 -11.11 -21.45 12.57
C TRP A 172 -10.84 -21.28 14.08
N GLY A 173 -11.90 -21.37 14.88
CA GLY A 173 -11.84 -21.03 16.31
C GLY A 173 -11.91 -22.23 17.24
N ASP A 174 -12.46 -23.34 16.78
CA ASP A 174 -12.63 -24.55 17.58
C ASP A 174 -12.57 -25.85 16.75
N THR A 175 -12.58 -26.99 17.43
CA THR A 175 -12.49 -28.34 16.85
C THR A 175 -13.50 -29.26 17.53
N ASN A 176 -14.25 -30.04 16.75
CA ASN A 176 -15.26 -30.95 17.28
C ASN A 176 -14.62 -32.04 18.15
N GLY A 177 -15.19 -32.25 19.33
CA GLY A 177 -14.81 -33.33 20.25
C GLY A 177 -15.51 -34.66 19.94
N ASP A 178 -15.24 -35.67 20.79
CA ASP A 178 -15.92 -36.97 20.76
C ASP A 178 -16.91 -37.15 21.91
N ASP A 179 -17.60 -36.10 22.34
CA ASP A 179 -18.55 -36.10 23.46
C ASP A 179 -19.96 -36.58 23.07
N GLY A 180 -20.37 -36.42 21.81
CA GLY A 180 -21.69 -36.80 21.29
C GLY A 180 -21.92 -38.30 20.99
N PRO A 181 -22.99 -38.63 20.26
CA PRO A 181 -23.27 -39.99 19.77
C PRO A 181 -22.54 -40.33 18.45
N GLN A 182 -22.12 -39.33 17.68
CA GLN A 182 -21.49 -39.44 16.36
C GLN A 182 -20.45 -38.33 16.13
N ALA A 183 -19.52 -38.51 15.19
CA ALA A 183 -18.55 -37.48 14.82
C ALA A 183 -19.20 -36.45 13.88
N MET A 184 -19.40 -35.23 14.38
CA MET A 184 -20.17 -34.18 13.73
C MET A 184 -19.30 -33.22 12.90
N VAL A 185 -19.89 -32.58 11.89
CA VAL A 185 -19.33 -31.44 11.15
C VAL A 185 -20.44 -30.42 10.87
N GLY A 186 -20.06 -29.17 10.59
CA GLY A 186 -21.03 -28.11 10.27
C GLY A 186 -21.45 -27.30 11.48
N GLU A 187 -20.51 -26.92 12.34
CA GLU A 187 -20.75 -26.12 13.55
C GLU A 187 -20.08 -24.75 13.45
N ALA A 188 -20.72 -23.73 14.03
CA ALA A 188 -20.23 -22.36 14.04
C ALA A 188 -20.69 -21.60 15.29
N SER A 189 -19.96 -20.55 15.64
CA SER A 189 -20.30 -19.72 16.78
C SER A 189 -21.66 -19.05 16.61
N ILE A 190 -22.36 -18.81 17.73
CA ILE A 190 -23.69 -18.20 17.70
C ILE A 190 -23.71 -16.84 16.98
N SER A 191 -22.61 -16.07 17.00
CA SER A 191 -22.50 -14.81 16.27
C SER A 191 -22.50 -15.00 14.75
N LEU A 192 -21.79 -16.01 14.23
CA LEU A 192 -21.77 -16.35 12.81
C LEU A 192 -23.12 -16.93 12.34
N ALA A 193 -23.72 -17.83 13.12
CA ALA A 193 -25.04 -18.36 12.80
C ALA A 193 -26.15 -17.29 12.85
N THR A 194 -26.05 -16.35 13.78
CA THR A 194 -26.94 -15.17 13.81
C THR A 194 -26.77 -14.32 12.56
N ALA A 195 -25.55 -14.19 12.03
CA ALA A 195 -25.31 -13.49 10.77
C ALA A 195 -26.01 -14.19 9.60
N CYS A 196 -25.89 -15.52 9.51
CA CYS A 196 -26.50 -16.32 8.45
C CYS A 196 -28.04 -16.32 8.52
N PHE A 197 -28.62 -16.57 9.69
CA PHE A 197 -30.02 -16.97 9.84
C PHE A 197 -30.83 -16.10 10.80
N GLY A 198 -30.22 -15.06 11.37
CA GLY A 198 -30.85 -14.13 12.30
C GLY A 198 -31.04 -14.69 13.71
N ASN A 199 -31.81 -13.98 14.54
CA ASN A 199 -31.95 -14.28 15.98
C ASN A 199 -32.80 -15.51 16.30
N GLY A 200 -33.24 -16.28 15.30
CA GLY A 200 -34.01 -17.51 15.49
C GLY A 200 -33.16 -18.68 16.01
N VAL A 201 -31.83 -18.63 15.79
CA VAL A 201 -30.90 -19.66 16.25
C VAL A 201 -30.49 -19.46 17.71
N HIS A 202 -30.26 -20.57 18.42
CA HIS A 202 -29.77 -20.60 19.80
C HIS A 202 -28.98 -21.89 20.05
N GLY A 203 -28.36 -22.05 21.22
CA GLY A 203 -27.41 -23.15 21.50
C GLY A 203 -27.93 -24.60 21.38
N ASN A 204 -29.21 -24.82 21.09
CA ASN A 204 -29.79 -26.15 20.81
C ASN A 204 -30.62 -26.16 19.50
N GLN A 205 -30.57 -25.06 18.74
CA GLN A 205 -31.35 -24.88 17.52
C GLN A 205 -30.50 -24.10 16.52
N GLY A 206 -29.80 -24.84 15.67
CA GLY A 206 -29.09 -24.33 14.52
C GLY A 206 -29.97 -24.28 13.27
N HIS A 207 -29.32 -24.46 12.12
CA HIS A 207 -29.94 -24.55 10.80
C HIS A 207 -29.71 -25.95 10.23
N ASP A 208 -30.77 -26.75 10.21
CA ASP A 208 -30.78 -28.17 9.85
C ASP A 208 -30.58 -28.45 8.34
N ILE A 209 -30.69 -27.44 7.47
CA ILE A 209 -30.62 -27.64 6.02
C ILE A 209 -29.16 -27.67 5.57
N ASN A 210 -28.83 -28.72 4.80
CA ASN A 210 -27.53 -29.00 4.22
C ASN A 210 -27.17 -28.10 3.01
N ASP A 211 -27.12 -26.78 3.23
CA ASP A 211 -26.87 -25.77 2.21
C ASP A 211 -25.75 -24.77 2.55
N VAL A 212 -25.01 -25.00 3.63
CA VAL A 212 -23.92 -24.12 4.09
C VAL A 212 -22.58 -24.61 3.59
N LEU A 213 -21.87 -23.76 2.84
CA LEU A 213 -20.52 -24.05 2.36
C LEU A 213 -19.48 -23.43 3.31
N TYR A 214 -18.65 -24.28 3.92
CA TYR A 214 -17.49 -23.88 4.70
C TYR A 214 -16.23 -24.04 3.85
N ILE A 215 -15.46 -22.97 3.66
CA ILE A 215 -14.20 -22.97 2.92
C ILE A 215 -13.07 -22.57 3.87
N ALA A 216 -12.14 -23.49 4.10
CA ALA A 216 -10.92 -23.22 4.86
C ALA A 216 -9.79 -22.86 3.89
N PHE A 217 -9.08 -21.77 4.19
CA PHE A 217 -7.87 -21.39 3.45
C PHE A 217 -6.64 -22.01 4.12
N THR A 218 -5.77 -22.61 3.31
CA THR A 218 -4.48 -23.13 3.78
C THR A 218 -3.41 -22.04 3.71
N GLY A 219 -2.37 -22.16 4.53
CA GLY A 219 -1.22 -21.26 4.55
C GLY A 219 -1.26 -20.25 5.70
N ASN A 220 -0.07 -19.77 6.06
CA ASN A 220 0.11 -18.81 7.16
C ASN A 220 -0.54 -17.44 6.88
N ASP A 221 -0.71 -17.09 5.60
CA ASP A 221 -1.34 -15.86 5.14
C ASP A 221 -2.85 -15.81 5.44
N ALA A 222 -3.47 -16.96 5.69
CA ALA A 222 -4.85 -17.02 6.17
C ALA A 222 -4.96 -16.62 7.65
N VAL A 223 -3.87 -16.63 8.43
CA VAL A 223 -3.90 -16.35 9.89
C VAL A 223 -3.78 -14.84 10.14
N PRO A 224 -4.78 -14.19 10.77
CA PRO A 224 -4.68 -12.76 11.09
C PRO A 224 -3.56 -12.44 12.10
N GLY A 225 -3.20 -13.40 12.95
CA GLY A 225 -2.20 -13.24 14.01
C GLY A 225 -2.59 -12.19 15.06
N ALA A 226 -1.67 -11.87 15.97
CA ALA A 226 -1.94 -11.03 17.14
C ALA A 226 -2.48 -9.62 16.82
N THR A 227 -2.22 -9.10 15.62
CA THR A 227 -2.55 -7.71 15.22
C THR A 227 -3.39 -7.60 13.95
N GLY A 228 -3.65 -8.69 13.23
CA GLY A 228 -4.44 -8.66 12.00
C GLY A 228 -5.95 -8.77 12.24
N ALA A 229 -6.38 -9.12 13.45
CA ALA A 229 -7.77 -9.03 13.87
C ALA A 229 -7.92 -8.20 15.14
N ASN A 230 -9.09 -7.60 15.33
CA ASN A 230 -9.47 -6.91 16.56
C ASN A 230 -10.01 -7.92 17.58
N TRP A 231 -9.12 -8.72 18.16
CA TRP A 231 -9.42 -9.72 19.21
C TRP A 231 -10.09 -9.14 20.48
N SER A 232 -10.11 -7.82 20.61
CA SER A 232 -10.75 -7.09 21.72
C SER A 232 -12.06 -6.41 21.29
N ALA A 233 -12.63 -6.82 20.15
CA ALA A 233 -13.88 -6.29 19.64
C ALA A 233 -14.98 -6.38 20.70
N SER A 234 -15.88 -5.39 20.70
CA SER A 234 -17.01 -5.33 21.62
C SER A 234 -18.24 -6.08 21.10
N ASN A 235 -18.28 -6.39 19.81
CA ASN A 235 -19.38 -7.06 19.12
C ASN A 235 -18.91 -7.71 17.81
N ALA A 236 -19.76 -8.58 17.25
CA ALA A 236 -19.48 -9.34 16.04
C ALA A 236 -19.18 -8.46 14.80
N ASP A 237 -19.91 -7.35 14.61
CA ASP A 237 -19.67 -6.46 13.47
C ASP A 237 -18.28 -5.84 13.50
N GLU A 238 -17.81 -5.45 14.68
CA GLU A 238 -16.49 -4.87 14.90
C GLU A 238 -15.38 -5.90 14.62
N PHE A 239 -15.56 -7.14 15.07
CA PHE A 239 -14.62 -8.22 14.78
C PHE A 239 -14.58 -8.54 13.29
N SER A 240 -15.74 -8.77 12.66
CA SER A 240 -15.83 -9.09 11.23
C SER A 240 -15.23 -8.00 10.34
N LYS A 241 -15.39 -6.71 10.69
CA LYS A 241 -14.72 -5.62 9.97
C LYS A 241 -13.20 -5.74 10.00
N SER A 242 -12.65 -6.20 11.12
CA SER A 242 -11.19 -6.28 11.29
C SER A 242 -10.55 -7.36 10.43
N ILE A 243 -11.22 -8.50 10.26
CA ILE A 243 -10.76 -9.62 9.42
C ILE A 243 -11.15 -9.48 7.94
N ASN A 244 -11.86 -8.40 7.59
CA ASN A 244 -12.35 -8.12 6.23
C ASN A 244 -11.67 -6.89 5.59
N ALA A 245 -10.60 -6.35 6.19
CA ALA A 245 -9.94 -5.13 5.69
C ALA A 245 -9.07 -5.42 4.44
N LEU A 246 -9.72 -5.63 3.30
CA LEU A 246 -9.06 -5.67 2.00
C LEU A 246 -8.74 -4.23 1.55
N VAL A 247 -7.46 -3.88 1.46
CA VAL A 247 -7.02 -2.58 0.91
C VAL A 247 -6.49 -2.80 -0.50
N PHE A 248 -7.32 -2.48 -1.50
CA PHE A 248 -6.87 -2.43 -2.90
C PHE A 248 -6.26 -1.05 -3.18
N MET A 249 -4.96 -1.03 -3.51
CA MET A 249 -4.26 0.17 -4.00
C MET A 249 -4.19 0.16 -5.53
N GLY A 250 -4.41 1.31 -6.15
CA GLY A 250 -4.47 1.42 -7.62
C GLY A 250 -3.17 1.01 -8.32
N THR A 251 -3.27 0.74 -9.62
CA THR A 251 -2.15 0.34 -10.48
C THR A 251 -1.03 1.38 -10.55
N SER A 252 -1.36 2.66 -10.37
CA SER A 252 -0.43 3.79 -10.30
C SER A 252 0.36 3.86 -8.98
N SER A 253 -0.04 3.14 -7.92
CA SER A 253 0.64 3.19 -6.63
C SER A 253 2.08 2.69 -6.73
N ASN A 254 3.03 3.57 -6.38
CA ASN A 254 4.46 3.21 -6.29
C ASN A 254 4.71 2.08 -5.29
N TRP A 255 3.97 2.06 -4.18
CA TRP A 255 4.17 1.08 -3.11
C TRP A 255 3.61 -0.29 -3.47
N ALA A 256 2.36 -0.33 -3.95
CA ALA A 256 1.78 -1.59 -4.39
C ALA A 256 2.54 -2.17 -5.60
N PHE A 257 3.14 -1.30 -6.43
CA PHE A 257 3.96 -1.74 -7.55
C PHE A 257 5.14 -2.63 -7.12
N GLY A 258 5.90 -2.21 -6.10
CA GLY A 258 7.04 -2.99 -5.61
C GLY A 258 6.66 -4.40 -5.20
N ARG A 259 5.57 -4.52 -4.45
CA ARG A 259 5.06 -5.81 -4.01
C ARG A 259 4.56 -6.65 -5.15
N ARG A 260 3.80 -6.08 -6.10
CA ARG A 260 3.36 -6.82 -7.29
C ARG A 260 4.56 -7.40 -8.04
N VAL A 261 5.65 -6.64 -8.18
CA VAL A 261 6.89 -7.12 -8.81
C VAL A 261 7.58 -8.19 -7.99
N LEU A 262 7.71 -8.01 -6.68
CA LEU A 262 8.31 -9.01 -5.80
C LEU A 262 7.50 -10.32 -5.77
N THR A 263 6.18 -10.23 -5.55
CA THR A 263 5.25 -11.35 -5.53
C THR A 263 5.24 -12.09 -6.86
N MET A 264 5.07 -11.40 -8.00
CA MET A 264 5.06 -12.09 -9.30
C MET A 264 6.37 -12.83 -9.56
N THR A 265 7.51 -12.24 -9.15
CA THR A 265 8.84 -12.79 -9.43
C THR A 265 9.10 -13.98 -8.51
N HIS A 266 8.76 -13.85 -7.23
CA HIS A 266 8.85 -14.95 -6.28
C HIS A 266 8.01 -16.14 -6.74
N GLU A 267 6.75 -15.92 -7.10
CA GLU A 267 5.86 -16.97 -7.60
C GLU A 267 6.41 -17.65 -8.86
N ALA A 268 6.92 -16.88 -9.81
CA ALA A 268 7.51 -17.42 -11.03
C ALA A 268 8.77 -18.26 -10.77
N VAL A 269 9.59 -17.88 -9.78
CA VAL A 269 10.86 -18.55 -9.48
C VAL A 269 10.67 -19.77 -8.57
N THR A 270 9.77 -19.68 -7.60
CA THR A 270 9.60 -20.69 -6.54
C THR A 270 8.41 -21.61 -6.77
N GLY A 271 7.43 -21.21 -7.60
CA GLY A 271 6.17 -21.92 -7.78
C GLY A 271 5.19 -21.78 -6.60
N THR A 272 5.51 -20.95 -5.60
CA THR A 272 4.67 -20.73 -4.41
C THR A 272 4.33 -19.24 -4.24
N PRO A 273 3.17 -18.88 -3.69
CA PRO A 273 2.87 -17.50 -3.30
C PRO A 273 3.87 -16.96 -2.27
N LEU A 274 4.24 -15.70 -2.42
CA LEU A 274 5.08 -15.01 -1.44
C LEU A 274 4.28 -14.82 -0.14
N ARG A 275 4.83 -15.27 0.99
CA ARG A 275 4.16 -15.14 2.29
C ARG A 275 3.98 -13.67 2.65
N ILE A 276 2.77 -13.35 3.12
CA ILE A 276 2.41 -11.99 3.53
C ILE A 276 3.24 -11.50 4.73
N ASP A 277 3.66 -12.42 5.62
CA ASP A 277 4.53 -12.11 6.76
C ASP A 277 5.90 -11.54 6.35
N ASP A 278 6.35 -11.84 5.12
CA ASP A 278 7.61 -11.34 4.57
C ASP A 278 7.45 -9.95 3.93
N LEU A 279 6.22 -9.43 3.85
CA LEU A 279 5.90 -8.14 3.26
C LEU A 279 5.66 -7.08 4.33
N PHE A 280 6.21 -5.90 4.09
CA PHE A 280 5.97 -4.71 4.90
C PHE A 280 4.45 -4.38 5.01
N PHE A 281 3.98 -3.65 6.03
CA PHE A 281 2.60 -3.13 6.05
C PHE A 281 2.52 -1.67 6.49
N ASP A 282 1.60 -0.92 5.87
CA ASP A 282 1.33 0.50 6.16
C ASP A 282 1.02 0.69 7.65
N ALA A 283 1.55 1.77 8.24
CA ALA A 283 1.39 2.17 9.64
C ALA A 283 1.87 1.19 10.74
N LYS A 284 2.59 0.11 10.41
CA LYS A 284 3.07 -0.88 11.40
C LYS A 284 4.57 -0.80 11.76
N VAL A 285 5.31 0.12 11.14
CA VAL A 285 6.80 0.21 11.30
C VAL A 285 7.22 0.72 12.66
N TYR A 286 6.51 1.75 13.13
CA TYR A 286 6.81 2.46 14.34
C TYR A 286 5.64 2.31 15.29
N ASP A 287 5.90 1.76 16.48
CA ASP A 287 4.90 1.75 17.55
C ASP A 287 4.71 3.17 18.07
N LEU A 288 3.58 3.79 17.70
CA LEU A 288 3.24 5.14 18.12
C LEU A 288 2.85 5.22 19.60
N LYS A 289 2.57 4.07 20.26
CA LYS A 289 1.99 3.99 21.61
C LYS A 289 0.76 4.89 21.78
N TRP A 290 0.03 5.07 20.68
CA TRP A 290 -1.11 5.95 20.55
C TRP A 290 -2.17 5.27 19.70
N ASP A 291 -3.39 5.26 20.22
CA ASP A 291 -4.57 4.62 19.63
C ASP A 291 -5.34 5.53 18.66
N GLY A 292 -4.83 6.73 18.37
CA GLY A 292 -5.52 7.73 17.54
C GLY A 292 -6.47 8.65 18.31
N SER A 293 -6.68 8.42 19.62
CA SER A 293 -7.60 9.25 20.41
C SER A 293 -7.04 10.64 20.71
N ARG A 294 -7.92 11.65 20.68
CA ARG A 294 -7.59 13.03 21.09
C ARG A 294 -7.64 13.21 22.62
N THR A 295 -8.15 12.22 23.34
CA THR A 295 -8.26 12.24 24.80
C THR A 295 -6.99 11.73 25.43
N PRO A 296 -6.50 12.37 26.50
CA PRO A 296 -5.42 11.81 27.28
C PRO A 296 -5.92 10.51 27.93
N SER A 297 -5.37 9.37 27.49
CA SER A 297 -5.44 8.14 28.27
C SER A 297 -4.83 8.44 29.65
N GLY A 298 -5.37 7.87 30.73
CA GLY A 298 -5.03 8.23 32.12
C GLY A 298 -3.55 8.09 32.55
N ARG A 299 -2.63 7.83 31.62
CA ARG A 299 -1.16 7.90 31.71
C ARG A 299 -0.62 9.00 30.78
N ASP A 300 -1.00 10.25 31.00
CA ASP A 300 -0.46 11.35 30.19
C ASP A 300 0.94 11.73 30.73
N ASP A 301 1.97 11.02 30.25
CA ASP A 301 3.38 11.16 30.66
C ASP A 301 4.06 12.43 30.10
N PHE A 302 3.36 13.27 29.34
CA PHE A 302 3.95 14.45 28.71
C PHE A 302 4.02 15.63 29.67
N SER A 303 5.22 15.90 30.18
CA SER A 303 5.54 17.02 31.07
C SER A 303 6.15 18.19 30.28
N PRO A 304 6.03 19.45 30.76
CA PRO A 304 6.79 20.58 30.22
C PRO A 304 8.31 20.34 30.15
N SER A 305 8.85 19.42 30.97
CA SER A 305 10.25 18.99 30.90
C SER A 305 10.63 18.21 29.64
N ASN A 306 9.66 17.73 28.85
CA ASN A 306 9.90 17.07 27.57
C ASN A 306 10.20 18.06 26.44
N LEU A 307 9.93 19.35 26.65
CA LEU A 307 10.26 20.40 25.68
C LEU A 307 11.76 20.71 25.70
N PRO A 308 12.38 20.95 24.53
CA PRO A 308 13.77 21.37 24.44
C PRO A 308 13.99 22.75 25.07
N THR A 309 15.23 23.05 25.43
CA THR A 309 15.63 24.42 25.81
C THR A 309 15.38 25.39 24.66
N GLN A 310 15.25 26.68 24.95
CA GLN A 310 14.95 27.71 23.94
C GLN A 310 15.97 27.69 22.78
N ASP A 311 17.27 27.66 23.07
CA ASP A 311 18.31 27.62 22.04
C ASP A 311 18.24 26.36 21.18
N PHE A 312 17.96 25.21 21.82
CA PHE A 312 17.81 23.97 21.07
C PHE A 312 16.54 23.99 20.22
N ALA A 313 15.42 24.53 20.73
CA ALA A 313 14.19 24.71 19.96
C ALA A 313 14.41 25.58 18.71
N ILE A 314 15.17 26.68 18.82
CA ILE A 314 15.54 27.54 17.69
C ILE A 314 16.34 26.76 16.65
N TYR A 315 17.31 25.96 17.10
CA TYR A 315 18.08 25.09 16.20
C TYR A 315 17.17 24.11 15.44
N LEU A 316 16.25 23.44 16.13
CA LEU A 316 15.28 22.51 15.53
C LEU A 316 14.35 23.19 14.50
N ILE A 317 13.86 24.39 14.81
CA ILE A 317 13.03 25.20 13.90
C ILE A 317 13.82 25.58 12.64
N ASN A 318 15.08 25.99 12.79
CA ASN A 318 15.94 26.33 11.67
C ASN A 318 16.27 25.12 10.80
N SER A 319 16.47 23.95 11.40
CA SER A 319 16.63 22.69 10.67
C SER A 319 15.38 22.36 9.86
N PHE A 320 14.19 22.49 10.43
CA PHE A 320 12.93 22.30 9.71
C PHE A 320 12.77 23.30 8.54
N LYS A 321 13.07 24.58 8.78
CA LYS A 321 13.05 25.62 7.75
C LYS A 321 13.99 25.31 6.59
N PHE A 322 15.21 24.85 6.88
CA PHE A 322 16.20 24.50 5.88
C PHE A 322 15.73 23.33 5.00
N ARG A 323 15.22 22.25 5.62
CA ARG A 323 14.84 21.01 4.96
C ARG A 323 13.51 21.10 4.21
N CYS A 324 12.48 21.71 4.82
CA CYS A 324 11.12 21.76 4.25
C CYS A 324 10.76 23.11 3.61
N GLY A 325 11.32 24.22 4.11
CA GLY A 325 10.89 25.58 3.75
C GLY A 325 11.18 26.00 2.31
N ARG A 326 12.13 25.32 1.64
CA ARG A 326 12.42 25.51 0.21
C ARG A 326 11.33 24.91 -0.68
N LEU A 327 10.76 23.79 -0.27
CA LEU A 327 9.79 23.02 -1.06
C LEU A 327 8.35 23.43 -0.76
N PHE A 328 8.07 23.78 0.49
CA PHE A 328 6.71 23.95 0.97
C PHE A 328 6.55 25.22 1.82
N TYR A 329 5.39 25.85 1.72
CA TYR A 329 5.01 26.97 2.59
C TYR A 329 4.34 26.44 3.86
N LEU A 330 5.12 25.80 4.74
CA LEU A 330 4.59 25.14 5.93
C LEU A 330 4.41 26.06 7.13
N PHE A 331 5.14 27.17 7.24
CA PHE A 331 4.92 28.18 8.28
C PHE A 331 5.48 29.54 7.84
N GLU A 332 5.01 30.60 8.49
CA GLU A 332 5.51 31.96 8.32
C GLU A 332 6.44 32.32 9.49
N GLU A 333 7.73 32.47 9.21
CA GLU A 333 8.76 32.57 10.24
C GLU A 333 8.57 33.77 11.17
N GLU A 334 8.29 34.96 10.64
CA GLU A 334 8.19 36.16 11.47
C GLU A 334 7.03 36.07 12.47
N SER A 335 5.85 35.66 12.01
CA SER A 335 4.67 35.49 12.88
C SER A 335 4.83 34.32 13.84
N PHE A 336 5.45 33.23 13.39
CA PHE A 336 5.74 32.06 14.22
C PHE A 336 6.74 32.37 15.34
N MET A 337 7.83 33.08 15.04
CA MET A 337 8.85 33.42 16.03
C MET A 337 8.40 34.48 17.04
N LYS A 338 7.44 35.35 16.67
CA LYS A 338 6.77 36.24 17.63
C LYS A 338 6.02 35.45 18.70
N GLN A 339 5.25 34.43 18.31
CA GLN A 339 4.57 33.55 19.27
C GLN A 339 5.54 32.70 20.09
N PHE A 340 6.65 32.27 19.48
CA PHE A 340 7.74 31.59 20.18
C PHE A 340 8.31 32.44 21.32
N ALA A 341 8.57 33.73 21.08
CA ALA A 341 9.05 34.65 22.11
C ALA A 341 8.05 34.78 23.27
N ILE A 342 6.76 34.98 22.95
CA ILE A 342 5.68 35.05 23.96
C ILE A 342 5.63 33.77 24.82
N PHE A 343 5.72 32.60 24.18
CA PHE A 343 5.70 31.31 24.87
C PHE A 343 6.88 31.15 25.84
N HIS A 344 8.10 31.54 25.44
CA HIS A 344 9.28 31.40 26.29
C HIS A 344 9.37 32.47 27.39
N GLU A 345 8.79 33.65 27.19
CA GLU A 345 8.73 34.70 28.22
C GLU A 345 7.63 34.44 29.27
N SER A 346 6.46 33.97 28.84
CA SER A 346 5.24 33.95 29.68
C SER A 346 4.61 32.56 29.86
N GLY A 347 5.11 31.53 29.17
CA GLY A 347 4.64 30.15 29.28
C GLY A 347 3.37 29.82 28.48
N ALA A 348 3.01 28.53 28.47
CA ALA A 348 1.93 27.94 27.66
C ALA A 348 0.51 28.46 27.95
N LYS A 349 0.31 29.17 29.07
CA LYS A 349 -1.00 29.67 29.53
C LYS A 349 -1.23 31.14 29.18
N HIS A 350 -0.33 31.75 28.42
CA HIS A 350 -0.48 33.15 28.03
C HIS A 350 -1.73 33.33 27.15
N PRO A 351 -2.61 34.31 27.44
CA PRO A 351 -3.90 34.47 26.74
C PRO A 351 -3.75 34.76 25.24
N ASP A 352 -2.64 35.39 24.83
CA ASP A 352 -2.38 35.74 23.43
C ASP A 352 -1.73 34.60 22.63
N LEU A 353 -1.47 33.44 23.24
CA LEU A 353 -0.85 32.32 22.55
C LEU A 353 -1.89 31.53 21.74
N SER A 354 -1.69 31.40 20.42
CA SER A 354 -2.56 30.56 19.60
C SER A 354 -2.40 29.10 20.01
N ARG A 355 -3.53 28.47 20.37
CA ARG A 355 -3.57 27.02 20.63
C ARG A 355 -3.10 26.22 19.42
N LEU A 356 -3.42 26.68 18.22
CA LEU A 356 -3.02 26.02 16.98
C LEU A 356 -1.52 26.20 16.70
N TRP A 357 -0.97 27.38 17.02
CA TRP A 357 0.49 27.60 16.97
C TRP A 357 1.25 26.61 17.85
N TYR A 358 0.77 26.32 19.06
CA TYR A 358 1.45 25.37 19.95
C TYR A 358 1.45 23.94 19.38
N VAL A 359 0.33 23.51 18.78
CA VAL A 359 0.26 22.23 18.05
C VAL A 359 1.28 22.22 16.91
N HIS A 360 1.34 23.31 16.13
CA HIS A 360 2.29 23.44 15.04
C HIS A 360 3.74 23.41 15.52
N TYR A 361 4.04 24.09 16.63
CA TYR A 361 5.34 24.11 17.27
C TYR A 361 5.81 22.73 17.66
N LEU A 362 4.94 21.91 18.27
CA LEU A 362 5.28 20.53 18.60
C LEU A 362 5.60 19.69 17.34
N ILE A 363 4.86 19.86 16.24
CA ILE A 363 5.13 19.18 14.97
C ILE A 363 6.47 19.62 14.38
N ILE A 364 6.77 20.93 14.37
CA ILE A 364 8.03 21.48 13.86
C ILE A 364 9.21 20.97 14.69
N LEU A 365 9.07 20.93 16.03
CA LEU A 365 10.09 20.36 16.90
C LEU A 365 10.27 18.85 16.68
N ALA A 366 9.19 18.11 16.43
CA ALA A 366 9.25 16.69 16.11
C ALA A 366 10.07 16.45 14.84
N PHE A 367 9.82 17.23 13.78
CA PHE A 367 10.64 17.19 12.56
C PHE A 367 12.08 17.58 12.83
N GLY A 368 12.30 18.71 13.50
CA GLY A 368 13.65 19.17 13.80
C GLY A 368 14.46 18.11 14.55
N LYS A 369 13.84 17.45 15.55
CA LYS A 369 14.50 16.34 16.28
C LYS A 369 14.81 15.18 15.34
N ALA A 370 13.86 14.77 14.50
CA ALA A 370 14.05 13.70 13.54
C ALA A 370 15.15 14.00 12.51
N PHE A 371 15.39 15.28 12.19
CA PHE A 371 16.46 15.69 11.26
C PHE A 371 17.85 15.73 11.88
N VAL A 372 17.97 16.14 13.14
CA VAL A 372 19.28 16.43 13.75
C VAL A 372 19.76 15.35 14.72
N VAL A 373 18.83 14.62 15.33
CA VAL A 373 19.17 13.57 16.29
C VAL A 373 19.32 12.26 15.53
N GLN A 374 20.54 11.75 15.48
CA GLN A 374 20.85 10.49 14.82
C GLN A 374 20.90 9.38 15.87
N THR A 375 20.02 8.39 15.77
CA THR A 375 20.04 7.23 16.66
C THR A 375 19.52 5.98 15.96
N SER A 376 20.38 4.97 15.87
CA SER A 376 20.02 3.63 15.38
C SER A 376 19.51 2.71 16.49
N ARG A 377 19.56 3.15 17.76
CA ARG A 377 19.19 2.33 18.93
C ARG A 377 17.71 2.46 19.32
N SER A 378 17.06 3.54 18.90
CA SER A 378 15.65 3.80 19.23
C SER A 378 14.71 2.97 18.36
N GLN A 379 13.64 2.46 18.96
CA GLN A 379 12.58 1.78 18.19
C GLN A 379 11.68 2.76 17.43
N THR A 380 11.74 4.06 17.75
CA THR A 380 10.90 5.12 17.18
C THR A 380 11.76 6.30 16.73
N PRO A 381 11.33 7.09 15.73
CA PRO A 381 12.07 8.27 15.30
C PRO A 381 12.14 9.32 16.42
N PRO A 382 13.25 10.06 16.53
CA PRO A 382 13.38 11.12 17.52
C PRO A 382 12.29 12.19 17.38
N GLY A 383 11.69 12.59 18.49
CA GLY A 383 10.62 13.60 18.49
C GLY A 383 9.23 13.05 18.20
N LEU A 384 9.06 11.74 18.00
CA LEU A 384 7.75 11.12 17.83
C LEU A 384 6.79 11.47 18.99
N GLU A 385 7.30 11.54 20.21
CA GLU A 385 6.54 11.92 21.39
C GLU A 385 5.93 13.33 21.29
N LEU A 386 6.65 14.26 20.66
CA LEU A 386 6.17 15.62 20.42
C LEU A 386 5.08 15.61 19.35
N PHE A 387 5.26 14.81 18.29
CA PHE A 387 4.24 14.66 17.25
C PHE A 387 2.95 14.07 17.81
N VAL A 388 3.02 12.95 18.54
CA VAL A 388 1.85 12.33 19.18
C VAL A 388 1.15 13.32 20.10
N GLN A 389 1.90 14.10 20.89
CA GLN A 389 1.32 15.14 21.74
C GLN A 389 0.61 16.23 20.92
N ALA A 390 1.18 16.65 19.79
CA ALA A 390 0.54 17.59 18.88
C ALA A 390 -0.79 17.04 18.35
N MET A 391 -0.82 15.76 17.96
CA MET A 391 -2.03 15.11 17.44
C MET A 391 -3.13 14.99 18.50
N LYS A 392 -2.78 14.68 19.76
CA LYS A 392 -3.72 14.70 20.89
C LYS A 392 -4.32 16.09 21.13
N LEU A 393 -3.50 17.14 21.00
CA LEU A 393 -3.91 18.53 21.23
C LEU A 393 -4.64 19.17 20.05
N MET A 394 -4.60 18.53 18.88
CA MET A 394 -5.16 19.04 17.63
C MET A 394 -6.66 19.32 17.77
N PRO A 395 -7.12 20.55 17.50
CA PRO A 395 -8.51 20.91 17.65
C PRO A 395 -9.38 20.26 16.57
N ASP A 396 -10.69 20.22 16.82
CA ASP A 396 -11.66 19.91 15.78
C ASP A 396 -11.86 21.12 14.86
N PHE A 397 -11.32 21.06 13.65
CA PHE A 397 -11.41 22.16 12.69
C PHE A 397 -12.82 22.45 12.19
N THR A 398 -13.79 21.55 12.42
CA THR A 398 -15.21 21.81 12.15
C THR A 398 -15.74 22.95 13.01
N PHE A 399 -15.28 23.05 14.27
CA PHE A 399 -15.76 24.05 15.23
C PHE A 399 -14.70 25.07 15.64
N PHE A 400 -13.43 24.81 15.33
CA PHE A 400 -12.32 25.69 15.65
C PHE A 400 -12.17 26.77 14.58
N HIS A 401 -12.51 28.01 14.92
CA HIS A 401 -12.35 29.16 14.03
C HIS A 401 -10.95 29.76 14.18
N CYS A 402 -10.18 29.73 13.09
CA CYS A 402 -8.90 30.42 12.96
C CYS A 402 -8.61 30.64 11.47
N ASP A 403 -7.50 31.31 11.18
CA ASP A 403 -7.05 31.59 9.82
C ASP A 403 -6.89 30.29 8.98
N PHE A 404 -7.40 30.30 7.75
CA PHE A 404 -7.38 29.12 6.87
C PHE A 404 -5.95 28.70 6.50
N VAL A 405 -5.04 29.67 6.33
CA VAL A 405 -3.63 29.38 6.01
C VAL A 405 -2.98 28.67 7.19
N GLU A 406 -3.20 29.12 8.42
CA GLU A 406 -2.67 28.46 9.64
C GLU A 406 -3.19 27.02 9.78
N LYS A 407 -4.49 26.77 9.53
CA LYS A 407 -5.04 25.40 9.52
C LYS A 407 -4.37 24.53 8.48
N ALA A 408 -4.27 25.03 7.25
CA ALA A 408 -3.68 24.30 6.13
C ALA A 408 -2.19 23.98 6.37
N GLN A 409 -1.44 24.91 6.95
CA GLN A 409 -0.04 24.74 7.34
C GLN A 409 0.15 23.60 8.34
N VAL A 410 -0.68 23.57 9.39
CA VAL A 410 -0.64 22.51 10.42
C VAL A 410 -1.03 21.16 9.84
N LEU A 411 -2.10 21.10 9.03
CA LEU A 411 -2.56 19.87 8.40
C LEU A 411 -1.52 19.32 7.40
N CYS A 412 -0.91 20.17 6.57
CA CYS A 412 0.15 19.76 5.65
C CYS A 412 1.38 19.26 6.40
N SER A 413 1.77 19.93 7.49
CA SER A 413 2.89 19.48 8.33
C SER A 413 2.59 18.13 9.00
N ALA A 414 1.38 17.92 9.49
CA ALA A 414 0.95 16.64 10.04
C ALA A 414 0.93 15.54 8.97
N ALA A 415 0.40 15.84 7.78
CA ALA A 415 0.36 14.91 6.66
C ALA A 415 1.77 14.48 6.21
N LEU A 416 2.71 15.43 6.12
CA LEU A 416 4.11 15.16 5.82
C LEU A 416 4.78 14.28 6.88
N TYR A 417 4.52 14.52 8.17
CA TYR A 417 5.12 13.72 9.23
C TYR A 417 4.58 12.29 9.19
N LEU A 418 3.27 12.12 9.01
CA LEU A 418 2.64 10.81 8.83
C LEU A 418 3.16 10.06 7.60
N HIS A 419 3.47 10.77 6.51
CA HIS A 419 4.14 10.19 5.34
C HIS A 419 5.53 9.63 5.70
N CYS A 420 6.33 10.39 6.47
CA CYS A 420 7.64 9.93 6.96
C CYS A 420 7.54 8.71 7.89
N LEU A 421 6.42 8.56 8.61
CA LEU A 421 6.13 7.39 9.44
C LEU A 421 5.57 6.20 8.66
N SER A 422 5.44 6.29 7.34
CA SER A 422 4.77 5.27 6.55
C SER A 422 3.31 5.05 6.98
N CYS A 423 2.60 6.08 7.44
CA CYS A 423 1.18 6.06 7.78
C CYS A 423 0.35 6.67 6.63
N ARG A 424 0.37 6.03 5.47
CA ARG A 424 0.00 6.66 4.19
C ARG A 424 -1.47 7.04 4.12
N THR A 425 -2.39 6.16 4.53
CA THR A 425 -3.82 6.51 4.53
C THR A 425 -4.12 7.69 5.46
N SER A 426 -3.44 7.77 6.61
CA SER A 426 -3.58 8.88 7.53
C SER A 426 -3.03 10.17 6.92
N ALA A 427 -1.83 10.14 6.32
CA ALA A 427 -1.28 11.28 5.59
C ALA A 427 -2.24 11.81 4.51
N TYR A 428 -2.83 10.90 3.74
CA TYR A 428 -3.82 11.26 2.72
C TYR A 428 -5.07 11.93 3.30
N ARG A 429 -5.63 11.40 4.39
CA ARG A 429 -6.78 12.04 5.07
C ARG A 429 -6.47 13.47 5.51
N TYR A 430 -5.28 13.70 6.04
CA TYR A 430 -4.85 15.05 6.47
C TYR A 430 -4.68 16.02 5.30
N ILE A 431 -4.10 15.58 4.17
CA ILE A 431 -4.03 16.46 2.98
C ILE A 431 -5.43 16.70 2.39
N SER A 432 -6.33 15.70 2.38
CA SER A 432 -7.72 15.88 1.94
C SER A 432 -8.45 16.92 2.78
N GLN A 433 -8.27 16.91 4.10
CA GLN A 433 -8.84 17.93 4.97
C GLN A 433 -8.27 19.33 4.69
N ALA A 434 -6.96 19.44 4.41
CA ALA A 434 -6.34 20.71 4.03
C ALA A 434 -6.92 21.25 2.71
N ILE A 435 -7.20 20.38 1.74
CA ILE A 435 -7.83 20.76 0.47
C ILE A 435 -9.26 21.26 0.70
N SER A 436 -10.07 20.56 1.49
CA SER A 436 -11.43 21.00 1.81
C SER A 436 -11.43 22.40 2.44
N LEU A 437 -10.51 22.67 3.39
CA LEU A 437 -10.37 24.00 3.99
C LEU A 437 -9.87 25.06 3.00
N ALA A 438 -8.98 24.71 2.08
CA ALA A 438 -8.51 25.63 1.06
C ALA A 438 -9.62 25.98 0.04
N PHE A 439 -10.52 25.04 -0.24
CA PHE A 439 -11.73 25.29 -1.04
C PHE A 439 -12.71 26.21 -0.31
N GLU A 440 -12.99 25.95 0.97
CA GLU A 440 -13.83 26.83 1.80
C GLU A 440 -13.24 28.25 1.89
N GLY A 441 -11.91 28.36 1.99
CA GLY A 441 -11.18 29.63 2.02
C GLY A 441 -11.03 30.31 0.64
N GLY A 442 -11.49 29.69 -0.45
CA GLY A 442 -11.42 30.25 -1.80
C GLY A 442 -10.02 30.31 -2.41
N MET A 443 -9.02 29.60 -1.86
CA MET A 443 -7.61 29.72 -2.25
C MET A 443 -7.30 29.24 -3.68
N TYR A 444 -8.22 28.45 -4.27
CA TYR A 444 -8.14 27.94 -5.65
C TYR A 444 -8.56 28.96 -6.72
N THR A 445 -9.05 30.13 -6.30
CA THR A 445 -9.54 31.20 -7.18
C THR A 445 -8.54 32.33 -7.30
N GLU A 446 -8.74 33.20 -8.31
CA GLU A 446 -8.09 34.51 -8.30
C GLU A 446 -8.83 35.40 -7.28
N MET A 447 -8.34 35.39 -6.04
CA MET A 447 -8.95 36.17 -4.95
C MET A 447 -8.89 37.67 -5.27
N GLN A 448 -10.04 38.28 -5.53
CA GLN A 448 -10.20 39.70 -5.82
C GLN A 448 -11.21 40.33 -4.86
N GLY A 449 -10.90 41.50 -4.29
CA GLY A 449 -11.80 42.21 -3.40
C GLY A 449 -11.18 43.46 -2.78
N GLN A 450 -11.98 44.51 -2.62
CA GLN A 450 -11.52 45.81 -2.08
C GLN A 450 -10.98 45.74 -0.64
N TYR A 451 -11.37 44.71 0.11
CA TYR A 451 -10.99 44.50 1.52
C TYR A 451 -9.99 43.35 1.71
N LEU A 452 -9.47 42.77 0.64
CA LEU A 452 -8.45 41.73 0.73
C LEU A 452 -7.07 42.39 0.78
N ASP A 453 -6.31 42.05 1.82
CA ASP A 453 -4.92 42.44 1.96
C ASP A 453 -4.04 41.66 0.96
N ASP A 454 -3.18 42.36 0.24
CA ASP A 454 -2.31 41.77 -0.79
C ASP A 454 -1.36 40.74 -0.16
N ALA A 455 -0.86 40.98 1.05
CA ALA A 455 0.02 40.03 1.73
C ALA A 455 -0.73 38.75 2.11
N TYR A 456 -1.97 38.84 2.62
CA TYR A 456 -2.82 37.67 2.82
C TYR A 456 -3.07 36.89 1.52
N VAL A 457 -3.39 37.56 0.41
CA VAL A 457 -3.60 36.90 -0.88
C VAL A 457 -2.35 36.14 -1.34
N GLN A 458 -1.15 36.70 -1.15
CA GLN A 458 0.09 35.98 -1.46
C GLN A 458 0.28 34.73 -0.58
N ARG A 459 -0.03 34.81 0.73
CA ARG A 459 0.03 33.63 1.62
C ARG A 459 -0.93 32.53 1.18
N CYS A 460 -2.16 32.89 0.79
CA CYS A 460 -3.13 31.95 0.22
C CYS A 460 -2.61 31.29 -1.07
N ARG A 461 -1.98 32.04 -1.98
CA ARG A 461 -1.38 31.49 -3.22
C ARG A 461 -0.26 30.50 -2.90
N MET A 462 0.65 30.85 -2.00
CA MET A 462 1.75 29.96 -1.61
C MET A 462 1.23 28.67 -0.96
N MET A 463 0.21 28.79 -0.10
CA MET A 463 -0.40 27.65 0.56
C MET A 463 -1.17 26.76 -0.42
N TRP A 464 -1.96 27.35 -1.33
CA TRP A 464 -2.69 26.63 -2.37
C TRP A 464 -1.75 25.73 -3.19
N TRP A 465 -0.67 26.31 -3.72
CA TRP A 465 0.28 25.54 -4.52
C TRP A 465 1.04 24.51 -3.68
N THR A 466 1.24 24.73 -2.38
CA THR A 466 1.83 23.73 -1.47
C THR A 466 0.90 22.53 -1.31
N ILE A 467 -0.38 22.79 -1.06
CA ILE A 467 -1.42 21.74 -0.99
C ILE A 467 -1.49 20.98 -2.32
N TYR A 468 -1.50 21.69 -3.44
CA TYR A 468 -1.55 21.10 -4.77
C TYR A 468 -0.40 20.11 -5.01
N VAL A 469 0.84 20.51 -4.73
CA VAL A 469 2.01 19.64 -4.91
C VAL A 469 1.96 18.42 -4.00
N LEU A 470 1.59 18.60 -2.72
CA LEU A 470 1.49 17.49 -1.77
C LEU A 470 0.36 16.52 -2.12
N GLU A 471 -0.80 17.02 -2.55
CA GLU A 471 -1.93 16.19 -3.00
C GLU A 471 -1.51 15.30 -4.17
N ARG A 472 -0.90 15.86 -5.21
CA ARG A 472 -0.46 15.10 -6.38
C ARG A 472 0.53 14.01 -5.97
N HIS A 473 1.45 14.33 -5.06
CA HIS A 473 2.40 13.36 -4.55
C HIS A 473 1.72 12.22 -3.79
N PHE A 474 0.83 12.52 -2.84
CA PHE A 474 0.18 11.48 -2.03
C PHE A 474 -0.83 10.66 -2.83
N SER A 475 -1.59 11.28 -3.71
CA SER A 475 -2.55 10.57 -4.58
C SER A 475 -1.83 9.60 -5.52
N THR A 476 -0.74 10.01 -6.16
CA THR A 476 0.07 9.11 -7.01
C THR A 476 0.77 8.01 -6.21
N LEU A 477 1.23 8.30 -4.99
CA LEU A 477 1.86 7.32 -4.11
C LEU A 477 0.90 6.19 -3.72
N LEU A 478 -0.33 6.54 -3.34
CA LEU A 478 -1.39 5.60 -2.95
C LEU A 478 -2.12 4.96 -4.14
N GLY A 479 -2.00 5.56 -5.33
CA GLY A 479 -2.75 5.16 -6.51
C GLY A 479 -4.24 5.43 -6.37
N VAL A 480 -4.61 6.56 -5.76
CA VAL A 480 -6.00 7.01 -5.60
C VAL A 480 -6.31 8.14 -6.59
N PRO A 481 -7.61 8.36 -6.93
CA PRO A 481 -7.99 9.48 -7.78
C PRO A 481 -7.49 10.82 -7.26
N LEU A 482 -7.11 11.68 -8.19
CA LEU A 482 -6.72 13.06 -7.92
C LEU A 482 -7.91 13.84 -7.38
N PHE A 483 -7.74 14.48 -6.22
CA PHE A 483 -8.81 15.25 -5.58
C PHE A 483 -9.03 16.60 -6.27
N ILE A 484 -7.93 17.26 -6.66
CA ILE A 484 -7.97 18.55 -7.34
C ILE A 484 -8.04 18.31 -8.85
N GLN A 485 -8.97 18.97 -9.54
CA GLN A 485 -9.03 19.00 -11.00
C GLN A 485 -8.37 20.29 -11.51
N ASP A 486 -7.49 20.19 -12.51
CA ASP A 486 -6.67 21.31 -12.98
C ASP A 486 -7.54 22.40 -13.64
N GLU A 487 -8.66 21.99 -14.23
CA GLU A 487 -9.62 22.83 -14.93
C GLU A 487 -10.35 23.81 -14.01
N ASN A 488 -10.38 23.53 -12.70
CA ASN A 488 -11.07 24.32 -11.71
C ASN A 488 -10.17 25.36 -11.02
N ILE A 489 -8.90 25.48 -11.42
CA ILE A 489 -7.90 26.35 -10.77
C ILE A 489 -7.81 27.68 -11.50
N CYS A 490 -8.00 28.79 -10.77
CA CYS A 490 -7.74 30.14 -11.27
C CYS A 490 -6.65 30.88 -10.48
N THR A 491 -6.08 30.25 -9.44
CA THR A 491 -5.03 30.86 -8.60
C THR A 491 -3.78 31.20 -9.42
N PRO A 492 -3.31 32.45 -9.42
CA PRO A 492 -2.04 32.81 -10.04
C PRO A 492 -0.85 32.17 -9.31
N TYR A 493 0.28 32.04 -10.01
CA TYR A 493 1.55 31.75 -9.34
C TYR A 493 1.94 32.87 -8.36
N PRO A 494 2.72 32.58 -7.28
CA PRO A 494 3.21 33.60 -6.36
C PRO A 494 4.01 34.69 -7.09
N SER A 495 3.86 35.95 -6.65
CA SER A 495 4.55 37.10 -7.28
C SER A 495 6.07 37.07 -7.04
N GLN A 496 6.84 37.56 -8.01
CA GLN A 496 8.32 37.50 -7.99
C GLN A 496 9.01 38.54 -7.08
N SER A 497 8.30 39.47 -6.44
CA SER A 497 8.90 40.49 -5.57
C SER A 497 9.55 39.87 -4.31
N ASP A 498 10.83 40.18 -4.05
CA ASP A 498 11.70 39.73 -2.94
C ASP A 498 11.87 38.21 -2.70
N GLN A 499 11.06 37.36 -3.35
CA GLN A 499 11.08 35.89 -3.24
C GLN A 499 11.33 35.18 -4.58
N GLY A 500 11.94 35.87 -5.56
CA GLY A 500 12.04 35.42 -6.96
C GLY A 500 12.48 33.96 -7.14
N GLN A 501 13.53 33.51 -6.44
CA GLN A 501 14.01 32.13 -6.54
C GLN A 501 13.01 31.11 -5.95
N ARG A 502 12.35 31.42 -4.82
CA ARG A 502 11.37 30.53 -4.19
C ARG A 502 10.10 30.40 -5.04
N ALA A 503 9.65 31.51 -5.63
CA ALA A 503 8.52 31.51 -6.55
C ALA A 503 8.82 30.67 -7.80
N SER A 504 10.03 30.78 -8.36
CA SER A 504 10.47 29.97 -9.50
C SER A 504 10.56 28.48 -9.17
N VAL A 505 11.15 28.11 -8.01
CA VAL A 505 11.19 26.71 -7.54
C VAL A 505 9.78 26.16 -7.39
N MET A 506 8.88 26.92 -6.77
CA MET A 506 7.48 26.53 -6.61
C MET A 506 6.79 26.29 -7.95
N GLN A 507 7.01 27.19 -8.92
CA GLN A 507 6.42 27.07 -10.24
C GLN A 507 6.88 25.79 -10.97
N VAL A 508 8.16 25.44 -10.88
CA VAL A 508 8.67 24.19 -11.43
C VAL A 508 8.04 22.99 -10.72
N GLN A 509 7.97 23.00 -9.38
CA GLN A 509 7.34 21.92 -8.61
C GLN A 509 5.88 21.72 -9.01
N VAL A 510 5.13 22.81 -9.21
CA VAL A 510 3.75 22.74 -9.71
C VAL A 510 3.68 22.12 -11.09
N LYS A 511 4.56 22.50 -12.03
CA LYS A 511 4.58 21.89 -13.38
C LYS A 511 4.91 20.41 -13.35
N LEU A 512 5.85 19.99 -12.49
CA LEU A 512 6.14 18.57 -12.28
C LEU A 512 4.94 17.82 -11.68
N ALA A 513 4.27 18.42 -10.70
CA ALA A 513 3.06 17.86 -10.09
C ALA A 513 1.88 17.76 -11.09
N GLN A 514 1.76 18.72 -12.02
CA GLN A 514 0.82 18.66 -13.15
C GLN A 514 1.13 17.49 -14.08
N ILE A 515 2.41 17.31 -14.45
CA ILE A 515 2.85 16.15 -15.25
C ILE A 515 2.54 14.85 -14.52
N MET A 516 2.82 14.74 -13.22
CA MET A 516 2.46 13.57 -12.41
C MET A 516 0.94 13.29 -12.46
N GLY A 517 0.12 14.34 -12.39
CA GLY A 517 -1.33 14.22 -12.53
C GLY A 517 -1.76 13.75 -13.92
N GLN A 518 -1.09 14.22 -14.98
CA GLN A 518 -1.33 13.75 -16.35
C GLN A 518 -0.96 12.28 -16.51
N ILE A 519 0.22 11.86 -16.04
CA ILE A 519 0.65 10.45 -16.02
C ILE A 519 -0.41 9.58 -15.35
N HIS A 520 -0.87 9.99 -14.17
CA HIS A 520 -1.89 9.25 -13.41
C HIS A 520 -3.17 9.02 -14.23
N ARG A 521 -3.60 10.03 -15.00
CA ARG A 521 -4.82 9.95 -15.83
C ARG A 521 -4.63 9.20 -17.15
N SER A 522 -3.51 9.43 -17.84
CA SER A 522 -3.32 9.00 -19.23
C SER A 522 -2.54 7.69 -19.39
N VAL A 523 -1.66 7.35 -18.46
CA VAL A 523 -0.81 6.15 -18.52
C VAL A 523 -1.45 4.97 -17.80
N TYR A 524 -1.96 5.19 -16.58
CA TYR A 524 -2.50 4.11 -15.75
C TYR A 524 -4.00 3.85 -15.99
N GLY A 525 -4.73 4.83 -16.52
CA GLY A 525 -6.16 4.71 -16.85
C GLY A 525 -7.06 4.38 -15.65
N ILE A 526 -8.36 4.20 -15.90
CA ILE A 526 -9.32 3.78 -14.87
C ILE A 526 -9.22 2.25 -14.64
N ASP A 527 -8.97 1.49 -15.72
CA ASP A 527 -9.01 0.02 -15.70
C ASP A 527 -7.62 -0.63 -15.57
N GLY A 528 -6.55 0.16 -15.48
CA GLY A 528 -5.18 -0.35 -15.29
C GLY A 528 -4.53 -1.04 -16.49
N GLN A 529 -5.21 -1.09 -17.64
CA GLN A 529 -4.74 -1.76 -18.86
C GLN A 529 -4.00 -0.80 -19.80
N LEU A 530 -2.93 -1.28 -20.44
CA LEU A 530 -2.30 -0.56 -21.55
C LEU A 530 -3.22 -0.60 -22.77
N ASP A 531 -3.79 0.55 -23.11
CA ASP A 531 -4.55 0.77 -24.34
C ASP A 531 -3.64 1.37 -25.43
N SER A 532 -4.07 1.24 -26.69
CA SER A 532 -3.51 1.88 -27.89
C SER A 532 -3.13 3.35 -27.74
N ARG A 533 -3.79 4.07 -26.81
CA ARG A 533 -3.53 5.49 -26.49
C ARG A 533 -2.25 5.72 -25.70
N TYR A 534 -1.63 4.68 -25.12
CA TYR A 534 -0.46 4.80 -24.24
C TYR A 534 0.73 5.48 -24.91
N LEU A 535 1.10 5.10 -26.14
CA LEU A 535 2.25 5.72 -26.82
C LEU A 535 1.99 7.18 -27.18
N SER A 536 0.77 7.50 -27.61
CA SER A 536 0.35 8.87 -27.87
C SER A 536 0.39 9.73 -26.58
N ALA A 537 -0.11 9.19 -25.47
CA ALA A 537 -0.02 9.83 -24.15
C ALA A 537 1.44 10.02 -23.72
N THR A 538 2.28 8.99 -23.87
CA THR A 538 3.71 9.00 -23.55
C THR A 538 4.45 10.06 -24.36
N LYS A 539 4.17 10.17 -25.67
CA LYS A 539 4.72 11.21 -26.53
C LYS A 539 4.41 12.62 -26.00
N SER A 540 3.14 12.89 -25.70
CA SER A 540 2.71 14.19 -25.16
C SER A 540 3.34 14.50 -23.79
N LEU A 541 3.47 13.49 -22.94
CA LEU A 541 4.12 13.60 -21.64
C LEU A 541 5.62 13.90 -21.77
N LEU A 542 6.34 13.21 -22.67
CA LEU A 542 7.77 13.47 -22.92
C LEU A 542 8.02 14.89 -23.43
N GLN A 543 7.17 15.40 -24.32
CA GLN A 543 7.25 16.80 -24.78
C GLN A 543 7.02 17.79 -23.62
N SER A 544 6.05 17.52 -22.75
CA SER A 544 5.78 18.33 -21.56
C SER A 544 6.96 18.32 -20.58
N MET A 545 7.55 17.14 -20.37
CA MET A 545 8.75 16.95 -19.56
C MET A 545 9.97 17.70 -20.11
N ALA A 546 10.19 17.64 -21.43
CA ALA A 546 11.25 18.39 -22.10
C ALA A 546 11.08 19.90 -21.91
N GLY A 547 9.85 20.41 -21.99
CA GLY A 547 9.55 21.82 -21.74
C GLY A 547 9.88 22.27 -20.31
N VAL A 548 9.66 21.41 -19.30
CA VAL A 548 10.05 21.67 -17.91
C VAL A 548 11.56 21.58 -17.71
N ALA A 549 12.22 20.60 -18.34
CA ALA A 549 13.67 20.45 -18.30
C ALA A 549 14.40 21.67 -18.88
N GLY A 550 13.89 22.22 -20.00
CA GLY A 550 14.42 23.47 -20.58
C GLY A 550 14.35 24.65 -19.61
N GLN A 551 13.19 24.86 -18.97
CA GLN A 551 13.02 25.94 -17.98
C GLN A 551 13.91 25.77 -16.75
N LEU A 552 14.14 24.53 -16.32
CA LEU A 552 15.06 24.23 -15.22
C LEU A 552 16.50 24.62 -15.56
N ASN A 553 16.93 24.35 -16.78
CA ASN A 553 18.26 24.73 -17.24
C ASN A 553 18.40 26.26 -17.32
N ASP A 554 17.36 26.96 -17.80
CA ASP A 554 17.37 28.42 -17.92
C ASP A 554 17.38 29.14 -16.55
N LEU A 555 16.76 28.56 -15.52
CA LEU A 555 16.59 29.20 -14.21
C LEU A 555 17.79 29.08 -13.27
N PHE A 556 18.65 28.08 -13.45
CA PHE A 556 19.61 27.68 -12.42
C PHE A 556 21.08 27.69 -12.81
N ASP A 557 21.46 28.08 -14.04
CA ASP A 557 22.81 28.43 -14.56
C ASP A 557 24.05 27.84 -13.83
N ILE A 558 23.95 26.58 -13.42
CA ILE A 558 24.94 25.76 -12.70
C ILE A 558 24.83 24.40 -13.37
N ASN A 559 25.92 23.97 -14.02
CA ASN A 559 26.14 22.68 -14.70
C ASN A 559 24.88 21.81 -14.89
N SER A 560 24.38 21.80 -16.13
CA SER A 560 23.22 21.14 -16.77
C SER A 560 22.67 19.78 -16.26
N SER A 561 23.26 19.15 -15.25
CA SER A 561 22.95 17.80 -14.78
C SER A 561 22.16 17.71 -13.47
N GLU A 562 22.08 18.77 -12.66
CA GLU A 562 21.66 18.63 -11.24
C GLU A 562 20.16 18.82 -10.99
N ASN A 563 19.43 19.48 -11.90
CA ASN A 563 18.06 19.92 -11.64
C ASN A 563 16.96 19.02 -12.24
N THR A 564 17.31 17.95 -12.95
CA THR A 564 16.36 17.11 -13.70
C THR A 564 15.76 15.95 -12.91
N ALA A 565 16.09 15.77 -11.61
CA ALA A 565 15.61 14.64 -10.80
C ALA A 565 14.07 14.45 -10.85
N GLY A 566 13.32 15.56 -10.81
CA GLY A 566 11.86 15.53 -10.93
C GLY A 566 11.37 15.05 -12.30
N VAL A 567 12.04 15.48 -13.37
CA VAL A 567 11.75 15.05 -14.75
C VAL A 567 12.07 13.57 -14.92
N SER A 568 13.24 13.12 -14.45
CA SER A 568 13.65 11.71 -14.47
C SER A 568 12.65 10.81 -13.74
N ARG A 569 12.12 11.25 -12.59
CA ARG A 569 11.06 10.50 -11.87
C ARG A 569 9.78 10.39 -12.69
N CYS A 570 9.34 11.46 -13.35
CA CYS A 570 8.17 11.41 -14.23
C CYS A 570 8.36 10.46 -15.41
N ILE A 571 9.57 10.40 -15.99
CA ILE A 571 9.90 9.44 -17.06
C ILE A 571 9.72 8.01 -16.56
N VAL A 572 10.34 7.67 -15.42
CA VAL A 572 10.24 6.31 -14.83
C VAL A 572 8.79 5.94 -14.52
N LEU A 573 7.99 6.87 -14.00
CA LEU A 573 6.56 6.64 -13.76
C LEU A 573 5.77 6.42 -15.04
N THR A 574 6.15 7.06 -16.15
CA THR A 574 5.51 6.90 -17.46
C THR A 574 5.82 5.55 -18.08
N THR A 575 7.08 5.11 -18.01
CA THR A 575 7.57 3.88 -18.66
C THR A 575 7.36 2.61 -17.83
N ARG A 576 7.07 2.74 -16.52
CA ARG A 576 6.86 1.62 -15.60
C ARG A 576 5.91 0.52 -16.11
N PRO A 577 4.75 0.81 -16.72
CA PRO A 577 3.88 -0.25 -17.23
C PRO A 577 4.57 -1.15 -18.28
N LEU A 578 5.47 -0.59 -19.10
CA LEU A 578 6.25 -1.39 -20.06
C LEU A 578 7.21 -2.33 -19.34
N LEU A 579 7.94 -1.83 -18.32
CA LEU A 579 8.83 -2.67 -17.51
C LEU A 579 8.06 -3.82 -16.86
N PHE A 580 6.88 -3.54 -16.32
CA PHE A 580 6.03 -4.55 -15.69
C PHE A 580 5.61 -5.65 -16.67
N ILE A 581 5.08 -5.28 -17.84
CA ILE A 581 4.59 -6.25 -18.83
C ILE A 581 5.73 -7.07 -19.43
N PHE A 582 6.87 -6.44 -19.69
CA PHE A 582 8.03 -7.16 -20.20
C PHE A 582 8.61 -8.12 -19.17
N LEU A 583 8.70 -7.72 -17.90
CA LEU A 583 9.08 -8.65 -16.84
C LEU A 583 8.08 -9.81 -16.75
N GLN A 584 6.78 -9.53 -16.71
CA GLN A 584 5.75 -10.56 -16.64
C GLN A 584 5.85 -11.57 -17.81
N SER A 585 6.14 -11.09 -19.02
CA SER A 585 6.36 -11.95 -20.19
C SER A 585 7.65 -12.78 -20.05
N ARG A 586 8.74 -12.20 -19.52
CA ARG A 586 9.99 -12.94 -19.22
C ARG A 586 9.81 -14.01 -18.15
N LEU A 587 8.89 -13.81 -17.22
CA LEU A 587 8.54 -14.78 -16.19
C LEU A 587 7.59 -15.90 -16.67
N GLY A 588 7.21 -15.91 -17.96
CA GLY A 588 6.31 -16.92 -18.52
C GLY A 588 4.83 -16.77 -18.12
N GLN A 589 4.47 -15.65 -17.48
CA GLN A 589 3.12 -15.36 -16.99
C GLN A 589 2.23 -14.63 -18.01
N SER A 590 2.73 -14.37 -19.23
CA SER A 590 1.99 -13.71 -20.32
C SER A 590 2.38 -14.31 -21.68
N GLN A 591 1.51 -14.14 -22.70
CA GLN A 591 1.77 -14.61 -24.07
C GLN A 591 3.09 -14.04 -24.63
N ALA A 592 3.70 -14.68 -25.64
CA ALA A 592 5.00 -14.27 -26.21
C ALA A 592 4.97 -12.92 -26.99
N THR A 593 3.79 -12.34 -27.21
CA THR A 593 3.56 -11.13 -28.01
C THR A 593 4.26 -9.86 -27.48
N PRO A 594 4.32 -9.57 -26.16
CA PRO A 594 5.00 -8.38 -25.62
C PRO A 594 6.52 -8.37 -25.86
N MET A 595 7.19 -9.52 -25.89
CA MET A 595 8.62 -9.56 -26.23
C MET A 595 8.89 -9.18 -27.69
N ARG A 596 7.93 -9.34 -28.60
CA ARG A 596 8.02 -8.82 -29.98
C ARG A 596 7.96 -7.29 -30.00
N TRP A 597 7.19 -6.66 -29.10
CA TRP A 597 7.17 -5.20 -28.96
C TRP A 597 8.48 -4.64 -28.43
N ALA A 598 9.19 -5.37 -27.55
CA ALA A 598 10.51 -4.96 -27.07
C ALA A 598 11.56 -4.82 -28.18
N GLN A 599 11.32 -5.41 -29.36
CA GLN A 599 12.18 -5.29 -30.54
C GLN A 599 11.90 -4.02 -31.37
N SER A 600 10.78 -3.31 -31.14
CA SER A 600 10.52 -2.03 -31.79
C SER A 600 11.51 -0.97 -31.31
N GLU A 601 12.06 -0.18 -32.24
CA GLU A 601 12.96 0.93 -31.92
C GLU A 601 12.32 1.94 -30.96
N SER A 602 11.00 2.20 -31.10
CA SER A 602 10.27 3.12 -30.21
C SER A 602 10.23 2.61 -28.77
N VAL A 603 9.95 1.32 -28.58
CA VAL A 603 9.89 0.70 -27.26
C VAL A 603 11.28 0.60 -26.64
N ARG A 604 12.28 0.20 -27.42
CA ARG A 604 13.68 0.13 -26.97
C ARG A 604 14.20 1.52 -26.57
N GLY A 605 13.86 2.57 -27.31
CA GLY A 605 14.17 3.95 -26.97
C GLY A 605 13.55 4.40 -25.64
N LEU A 606 12.29 4.04 -25.38
CA LEU A 606 11.63 4.32 -24.10
C LEU A 606 12.29 3.60 -22.91
N LEU A 607 12.67 2.34 -23.10
CA LEU A 607 13.40 1.57 -22.08
C LEU A 607 14.77 2.18 -21.79
N GLN A 608 15.49 2.59 -22.83
CA GLN A 608 16.80 3.24 -22.72
C GLN A 608 16.69 4.55 -21.90
N VAL A 609 15.78 5.45 -22.27
CA VAL A 609 15.57 6.72 -21.55
C VAL A 609 15.07 6.50 -20.11
N CYS A 610 14.31 5.42 -19.86
CA CYS A 610 13.96 5.02 -18.51
C CYS A 610 15.20 4.64 -17.69
N MET A 611 16.10 3.82 -18.23
CA MET A 611 17.32 3.40 -17.54
C MET A 611 18.25 4.58 -17.29
N GLU A 612 18.43 5.45 -18.27
CA GLU A 612 19.20 6.70 -18.13
C GLU A 612 18.62 7.60 -17.03
N SER A 613 17.28 7.71 -16.95
CA SER A 613 16.60 8.45 -15.90
C SER A 613 16.82 7.85 -14.51
N CYS A 614 16.79 6.52 -14.39
CA CYS A 614 17.09 5.83 -13.12
C CYS A 614 18.53 6.06 -12.69
N CYS A 615 19.48 5.94 -13.62
CA CYS A 615 20.89 6.25 -13.37
C CYS A 615 21.07 7.69 -12.90
N GLN A 616 20.37 8.64 -13.52
CA GLN A 616 20.45 10.05 -13.12
C GLN A 616 19.91 10.29 -11.71
N ILE A 617 18.80 9.65 -11.32
CA ILE A 617 18.27 9.72 -9.95
C ILE A 617 19.33 9.22 -8.95
N ILE A 618 19.91 8.04 -9.18
CA ILE A 618 20.93 7.48 -8.27
C ILE A 618 22.18 8.37 -8.20
N LYS A 619 22.63 8.95 -9.33
CA LYS A 619 23.75 9.90 -9.36
C LYS A 619 23.46 11.16 -8.53
N ILE A 620 22.27 11.75 -8.68
CA ILE A 620 21.87 12.96 -7.94
C ILE A 620 21.82 12.66 -6.44
N LEU A 621 21.17 11.55 -6.04
CA LEU A 621 21.11 11.15 -4.64
C LEU A 621 22.50 10.85 -4.06
N SER A 622 23.41 10.24 -4.84
CA SER A 622 24.80 10.00 -4.43
C SER A 622 25.58 11.31 -4.23
N ARG A 623 25.34 12.33 -5.06
CA ARG A 623 25.94 13.67 -4.86
C ARG A 623 25.39 14.33 -3.59
N LEU A 624 24.08 14.24 -3.36
CA LEU A 624 23.46 14.75 -2.14
C LEU A 624 24.02 14.04 -0.90
N LEU A 625 24.26 12.73 -0.97
CA LEU A 625 24.94 11.97 0.07
C LEU A 625 26.34 12.53 0.34
N ASN A 626 27.17 12.69 -0.71
CA ASN A 626 28.54 13.20 -0.57
C ASN A 626 28.60 14.63 0.00
N GLN A 627 27.55 15.43 -0.20
CA GLN A 627 27.42 16.79 0.34
C GLN A 627 26.76 16.83 1.74
N GLY A 628 26.35 15.69 2.30
CA GLY A 628 25.61 15.62 3.57
C GLY A 628 24.19 16.19 3.49
N LEU A 629 23.63 16.28 2.28
CA LEU A 629 22.32 16.84 1.99
C LEU A 629 21.23 15.79 1.78
N LEU A 630 21.59 14.50 1.64
CA LEU A 630 20.62 13.41 1.50
C LEU A 630 19.60 13.43 2.66
N GLU A 631 18.31 13.37 2.32
CA GLU A 631 17.26 13.37 3.32
C GLU A 631 17.08 11.98 3.93
N ASN A 632 17.44 11.84 5.20
CA ASN A 632 17.36 10.55 5.91
C ASN A 632 15.97 10.29 6.54
N PHE A 633 15.20 11.34 6.83
CA PHE A 633 13.87 11.22 7.45
C PHE A 633 12.72 11.58 6.50
N LEU A 634 12.86 12.61 5.65
CA LEU A 634 11.84 12.90 4.63
C LEU A 634 11.81 11.77 3.60
N ALA A 635 10.61 11.25 3.34
CA ALA A 635 10.44 10.08 2.48
C ALA A 635 10.68 10.33 0.97
N PHE A 636 10.89 11.58 0.53
CA PHE A 636 11.01 11.90 -0.90
C PHE A 636 12.24 11.27 -1.57
N ASP A 637 13.41 11.38 -0.95
CA ASP A 637 14.66 10.78 -1.47
C ASP A 637 14.59 9.25 -1.39
N LEU A 638 13.98 8.71 -0.34
CA LEU A 638 13.72 7.28 -0.19
C LEU A 638 12.81 6.76 -1.30
N ASP A 639 11.69 7.44 -1.57
CA ASP A 639 10.73 7.10 -2.63
C ASP A 639 11.39 7.17 -4.01
N ALA A 640 12.30 8.14 -4.23
CA ALA A 640 13.06 8.28 -5.47
C ALA A 640 14.09 7.16 -5.64
N ALA A 641 14.87 6.86 -4.60
CA ALA A 641 15.83 5.75 -4.57
C ALA A 641 15.13 4.42 -4.86
N PHE A 642 14.01 4.15 -4.19
CA PHE A 642 13.20 2.96 -4.41
C PHE A 642 12.70 2.86 -5.85
N THR A 643 12.10 3.94 -6.38
CA THR A 643 11.54 3.98 -7.73
C THR A 643 12.60 3.71 -8.79
N ALA A 644 13.81 4.26 -8.65
CA ALA A 644 14.91 4.01 -9.57
C ALA A 644 15.48 2.60 -9.41
N THR A 645 15.71 2.14 -8.19
CA THR A 645 16.35 0.83 -7.92
C THR A 645 15.50 -0.31 -8.44
N ILE A 646 14.20 -0.31 -8.17
CA ILE A 646 13.33 -1.37 -8.69
C ILE A 646 13.27 -1.37 -10.22
N ALA A 647 13.27 -0.20 -10.86
CA ALA A 647 13.30 -0.09 -12.31
C ALA A 647 14.62 -0.62 -12.91
N ILE A 648 15.76 -0.39 -12.25
CA ILE A 648 17.08 -0.93 -12.63
C ILE A 648 17.08 -2.46 -12.52
N LEU A 649 16.55 -3.02 -11.42
CA LEU A 649 16.43 -4.47 -11.23
C LEU A 649 15.60 -5.11 -12.35
N MET A 650 14.41 -4.56 -12.64
CA MET A 650 13.56 -5.03 -13.74
C MET A 650 14.25 -4.88 -15.10
N GLY A 651 14.87 -3.73 -15.36
CA GLY A 651 15.58 -3.44 -16.61
C GLY A 651 16.70 -4.44 -16.89
N GLY A 652 17.52 -4.74 -15.87
CA GLY A 652 18.59 -5.74 -15.98
C GLY A 652 18.07 -7.16 -16.23
N ALA A 653 16.91 -7.51 -15.68
CA ALA A 653 16.27 -8.80 -15.94
C ALA A 653 15.66 -8.88 -17.36
N ILE A 654 15.12 -7.77 -17.88
CA ILE A 654 14.48 -7.69 -19.19
C ILE A 654 15.51 -7.68 -20.32
N ASP A 655 16.52 -6.83 -20.25
CA ASP A 655 17.58 -6.74 -21.26
C ASP A 655 18.88 -6.21 -20.61
N PRO A 656 19.84 -7.10 -20.31
CA PRO A 656 21.13 -6.70 -19.73
C PRO A 656 21.90 -5.68 -20.57
N THR A 657 21.65 -5.59 -21.89
CA THR A 657 22.34 -4.64 -22.78
C THR A 657 21.98 -3.18 -22.52
N LEU A 658 20.85 -2.93 -21.84
CA LEU A 658 20.43 -1.57 -21.45
C LEU A 658 21.26 -1.01 -20.29
N LEU A 659 21.96 -1.85 -19.53
CA LEU A 659 22.63 -1.49 -18.28
C LEU A 659 24.05 -2.10 -18.19
N PRO A 660 25.02 -1.59 -18.97
CA PRO A 660 26.40 -2.09 -18.92
C PRO A 660 27.05 -1.97 -17.52
N ASP A 661 26.67 -0.95 -16.73
CA ASP A 661 27.21 -0.69 -15.38
C ASP A 661 26.28 -1.17 -14.24
N TYR A 662 25.43 -2.17 -14.49
CA TYR A 662 24.39 -2.64 -13.56
C TYR A 662 24.88 -2.83 -12.11
N LEU A 663 25.96 -3.58 -11.91
CA LEU A 663 26.47 -3.93 -10.56
C LEU A 663 26.89 -2.68 -9.77
N GLN A 664 27.56 -1.74 -10.41
CA GLN A 664 28.00 -0.50 -9.76
C GLN A 664 26.82 0.39 -9.38
N LEU A 665 25.79 0.45 -10.25
CA LEU A 665 24.58 1.23 -10.01
C LEU A 665 23.77 0.68 -8.84
N ILE A 666 23.56 -0.64 -8.79
CA ILE A 666 22.87 -1.29 -7.67
C ILE A 666 23.64 -1.13 -6.36
N GLN A 667 24.96 -1.30 -6.38
CA GLN A 667 25.78 -1.08 -5.18
C GLN A 667 25.67 0.36 -4.66
N ARG A 668 25.68 1.36 -5.56
CA ARG A 668 25.44 2.76 -5.18
C ARG A 668 24.04 2.96 -4.61
N ALA A 669 23.02 2.37 -5.22
CA ALA A 669 21.65 2.45 -4.73
C ALA A 669 21.53 1.87 -3.30
N TYR A 670 22.10 0.69 -3.04
CA TYR A 670 22.11 0.11 -1.69
C TYR A 670 22.89 0.95 -0.67
N THR A 671 23.99 1.59 -1.09
CA THR A 671 24.72 2.52 -0.21
C THR A 671 23.83 3.68 0.26
N LEU A 672 22.93 4.19 -0.59
CA LEU A 672 21.96 5.22 -0.19
C LEU A 672 20.99 4.71 0.88
N PHE A 673 20.44 3.51 0.72
CA PHE A 673 19.53 2.92 1.72
C PHE A 673 20.25 2.58 3.03
N ASP A 674 21.48 2.08 2.94
CA ASP A 674 22.30 1.75 4.10
C ASP A 674 22.62 3.03 4.90
N GLU A 675 22.87 4.16 4.24
CA GLU A 675 23.01 5.45 4.92
C GLU A 675 21.74 5.88 5.65
N MET A 676 20.58 5.84 4.97
CA MET A 676 19.30 6.19 5.62
C MET A 676 19.03 5.28 6.83
N THR A 677 19.36 3.99 6.70
CA THR A 677 19.20 2.99 7.76
C THR A 677 20.15 3.25 8.93
N SER A 678 21.42 3.60 8.66
CA SER A 678 22.41 3.92 9.69
C SER A 678 21.99 5.13 10.54
N HIS A 679 21.22 6.05 9.92
CA HIS A 679 20.63 7.23 10.56
C HIS A 679 19.30 6.97 11.28
N GLY A 680 18.84 5.71 11.33
CA GLY A 680 17.65 5.30 12.10
C GLY A 680 16.36 5.19 11.27
N ASN A 681 16.42 5.30 9.94
CA ASN A 681 15.26 5.07 9.08
C ASN A 681 15.01 3.57 8.90
N LYS A 682 14.08 3.01 9.69
CA LYS A 682 13.72 1.59 9.59
C LYS A 682 13.01 1.21 8.30
N ILE A 683 12.29 2.15 7.70
CA ILE A 683 11.56 1.92 6.46
C ILE A 683 12.57 1.63 5.34
N ALA A 684 13.67 2.38 5.28
CA ALA A 684 14.75 2.14 4.33
C ALA A 684 15.34 0.72 4.47
N GLY A 685 15.56 0.26 5.70
CA GLY A 685 16.05 -1.10 5.97
C GLY A 685 15.07 -2.21 5.56
N MET A 686 13.76 -1.96 5.63
CA MET A 686 12.75 -2.92 5.14
C MET A 686 12.69 -2.92 3.61
N ILE A 687 12.70 -1.75 2.98
CA ILE A 687 12.73 -1.62 1.51
C ILE A 687 13.96 -2.32 0.92
N VAL A 688 15.15 -2.10 1.49
CA VAL A 688 16.38 -2.71 0.97
C VAL A 688 16.38 -4.24 1.13
N SER A 689 15.71 -4.77 2.15
CA SER A 689 15.49 -6.21 2.30
C SER A 689 14.62 -6.76 1.16
N GLU A 690 13.47 -6.14 0.89
CA GLU A 690 12.58 -6.52 -0.22
C GLU A 690 13.28 -6.42 -1.59
N LEU A 691 14.06 -5.35 -1.83
CA LEU A 691 14.82 -5.18 -3.07
C LEU A 691 15.91 -6.24 -3.26
N LYS A 692 16.64 -6.60 -2.19
CA LYS A 692 17.65 -7.66 -2.23
C LYS A 692 17.04 -9.04 -2.46
N GLN A 693 15.85 -9.31 -1.92
CA GLN A 693 15.12 -10.54 -2.24
C GLN A 693 14.74 -10.59 -3.71
N LEU A 694 14.18 -9.50 -4.25
CA LEU A 694 13.86 -9.38 -5.67
C LEU A 694 15.11 -9.61 -6.55
N GLU A 695 16.22 -8.95 -6.25
CA GLU A 695 17.49 -9.14 -6.96
C GLU A 695 17.95 -10.60 -6.94
N GLY A 696 17.84 -11.28 -5.79
CA GLY A 696 18.14 -12.70 -5.66
C GLY A 696 17.31 -13.56 -6.61
N TYR A 697 15.98 -13.38 -6.61
CA TYR A 697 15.08 -14.12 -7.50
C TYR A 697 15.37 -13.84 -8.98
N LEU A 698 15.61 -12.58 -9.36
CA LEU A 698 15.94 -12.21 -10.74
C LEU A 698 17.29 -12.78 -11.19
N SER A 699 18.28 -12.85 -10.30
CA SER A 699 19.59 -13.44 -10.59
C SER A 699 19.50 -14.95 -10.83
N HIS A 700 18.65 -15.66 -10.08
CA HIS A 700 18.41 -17.09 -10.29
C HIS A 700 17.81 -17.39 -11.67
N LEU A 701 16.93 -16.52 -12.19
CA LEU A 701 16.37 -16.64 -13.54
C LEU A 701 17.44 -16.49 -14.63
N GLN A 702 18.41 -15.59 -14.43
CA GLN A 702 19.51 -15.40 -15.37
C GLN A 702 20.51 -16.56 -15.34
N ALA A 703 20.75 -17.16 -14.17
CA ALA A 703 21.72 -18.24 -13.98
C ALA A 703 21.22 -19.62 -14.42
N ASN A 704 19.92 -19.92 -14.29
CA ASN A 704 19.35 -21.23 -14.60
C ASN A 704 19.18 -21.51 -16.11
N GLY A 705 19.67 -20.63 -16.99
CA GLY A 705 19.74 -20.93 -18.42
C GLY A 705 18.40 -21.34 -19.03
N GLN A 706 17.28 -20.75 -18.59
CA GLN A 706 16.15 -20.61 -19.51
C GLN A 706 16.62 -19.68 -20.63
N GLU A 707 17.33 -20.24 -21.60
CA GLU A 707 17.39 -19.68 -22.94
C GLU A 707 15.94 -19.41 -23.36
N ILE A 708 15.61 -18.12 -23.35
CA ILE A 708 15.06 -17.41 -24.50
C ILE A 708 14.61 -18.42 -25.56
N LEU A 709 13.31 -18.71 -25.65
CA LEU A 709 12.76 -19.46 -26.78
C LEU A 709 13.32 -18.82 -28.06
N PRO A 710 14.23 -19.48 -28.80
CA PRO A 710 14.53 -19.04 -30.14
C PRO A 710 13.24 -19.32 -30.90
N LEU A 711 12.70 -18.31 -31.56
CA LEU A 711 11.74 -18.52 -32.63
C LEU A 711 12.42 -19.46 -33.64
N GLN A 712 12.13 -20.76 -33.58
CA GLN A 712 12.41 -21.67 -34.67
C GLN A 712 11.46 -21.26 -35.81
N ASP A 713 11.96 -20.36 -36.66
CA ASP A 713 11.53 -20.35 -38.05
C ASP A 713 11.88 -21.73 -38.63
N TYR A 714 10.84 -22.47 -38.98
CA TYR A 714 10.92 -23.51 -39.98
C TYR A 714 11.28 -22.81 -41.29
N ASP A 715 12.57 -22.75 -41.63
CA ASP A 715 12.97 -23.02 -43.00
C ASP A 715 14.43 -23.48 -43.10
N SER A 716 14.59 -24.53 -43.87
CA SER A 716 15.81 -25.28 -44.13
C SER A 716 16.78 -24.56 -45.06
N ASP A 717 18.05 -24.97 -44.96
CA ASP A 717 19.17 -24.78 -45.90
C ASP A 717 19.94 -23.45 -45.85
N VAL A 718 21.19 -23.48 -45.36
CA VAL A 718 22.39 -23.64 -46.19
C VAL A 718 23.65 -23.59 -45.30
N MET A 719 24.58 -24.47 -45.63
CA MET A 719 25.86 -24.74 -45.02
C MET A 719 26.93 -23.62 -45.25
N THR A 720 27.88 -23.56 -44.31
CA THR A 720 29.35 -23.33 -44.43
C THR A 720 30.04 -21.96 -44.10
N HIS A 721 31.07 -22.11 -43.24
CA HIS A 721 32.42 -21.51 -43.22
C HIS A 721 32.87 -20.53 -42.09
N ILE A 722 33.64 -21.11 -41.13
CA ILE A 722 35.03 -20.78 -40.67
C ILE A 722 35.32 -19.42 -40.00
N ASN A 723 35.85 -19.43 -38.76
CA ASN A 723 37.29 -19.17 -38.46
C ASN A 723 37.69 -19.47 -36.98
N PRO A 724 38.66 -20.36 -36.67
CA PRO A 724 39.03 -20.74 -35.30
C PRO A 724 40.24 -19.99 -34.69
N ASN A 725 40.59 -18.80 -35.18
CA ASN A 725 41.74 -18.04 -34.65
C ASN A 725 41.34 -16.61 -34.25
N ALA A 726 41.01 -16.41 -32.98
CA ALA A 726 41.13 -15.12 -32.30
C ALA A 726 41.72 -15.35 -30.89
N PRO A 727 42.68 -14.53 -30.41
CA PRO A 727 43.47 -14.83 -29.23
C PRO A 727 42.75 -14.47 -27.92
N VAL A 728 42.94 -15.33 -26.91
CA VAL A 728 42.53 -15.14 -25.51
C VAL A 728 43.55 -14.25 -24.80
N PRO A 729 43.18 -13.16 -24.10
CA PRO A 729 44.09 -12.43 -23.23
C PRO A 729 44.19 -13.09 -21.83
N ASP A 730 45.42 -13.16 -21.34
CA ASP A 730 45.88 -13.77 -20.08
C ASP A 730 45.50 -12.94 -18.83
N PRO A 731 45.23 -13.54 -17.65
CA PRO A 731 44.75 -12.86 -16.47
C PRO A 731 45.89 -12.53 -15.49
N GLN A 732 46.60 -11.43 -15.68
CA GLN A 732 47.52 -10.88 -14.68
C GLN A 732 47.54 -9.34 -14.72
N ASP A 733 46.63 -8.70 -13.98
CA ASP A 733 46.92 -7.45 -13.26
C ASP A 733 45.79 -7.15 -12.26
N LEU A 734 45.82 -7.83 -11.11
CA LEU A 734 44.99 -7.53 -9.94
C LEU A 734 45.87 -6.82 -8.91
N GLY A 735 46.06 -5.51 -9.11
CA GLY A 735 46.67 -4.60 -8.16
C GLY A 735 45.59 -3.81 -7.42
N ILE A 736 45.28 -4.21 -6.18
CA ILE A 736 44.43 -3.47 -5.25
C ILE A 736 45.13 -2.17 -4.86
N GLY A 737 44.54 -1.03 -5.22
CA GLY A 737 44.99 0.30 -4.82
C GLY A 737 43.80 1.22 -4.59
N LEU A 738 43.45 1.44 -3.33
CA LEU A 738 42.51 2.45 -2.86
C LEU A 738 43.21 3.82 -2.88
N THR A 739 42.88 4.69 -3.83
CA THR A 739 43.10 6.14 -3.74
C THR A 739 42.06 6.90 -4.56
N ASP A 740 41.61 8.00 -3.98
CA ASP A 740 40.68 9.03 -4.47
C ASP A 740 40.97 9.56 -5.89
N ASP A 741 39.93 10.19 -6.44
CA ASP A 741 39.88 10.98 -7.68
C ASP A 741 39.91 10.20 -9.00
N PHE A 742 38.74 9.70 -9.42
CA PHE A 742 38.42 9.56 -10.83
C PHE A 742 36.99 10.00 -11.14
N GLU A 743 36.91 11.19 -11.73
CA GLU A 743 35.80 11.69 -12.53
C GLU A 743 35.63 10.77 -13.75
N PHE A 744 34.89 9.66 -13.59
CA PHE A 744 34.61 8.73 -14.69
C PHE A 744 33.45 9.25 -15.56
N GLY A 745 33.73 9.39 -16.86
CA GLY A 745 32.87 9.99 -17.90
C GLY A 745 31.55 9.25 -18.18
N LEU A 746 30.62 9.27 -17.23
CA LEU A 746 29.24 8.85 -17.42
C LEU A 746 28.38 10.01 -17.93
N HIS A 747 28.62 10.45 -19.18
CA HIS A 747 27.75 11.41 -19.89
C HIS A 747 26.47 10.72 -20.37
N PHE A 748 25.60 10.38 -19.41
CA PHE A 748 24.18 10.16 -19.68
C PHE A 748 23.46 11.43 -19.25
N GLU A 749 23.52 12.46 -20.09
CA GLU A 749 22.77 13.69 -19.88
C GLU A 749 21.55 13.66 -20.79
N LEU A 750 20.37 13.41 -20.19
CA LEU A 750 19.08 13.53 -20.86
C LEU A 750 18.81 15.01 -21.19
N SER A 751 19.23 15.43 -22.37
CA SER A 751 19.03 16.81 -22.82
C SER A 751 17.58 17.03 -23.25
N THR A 752 17.11 18.28 -23.18
CA THR A 752 15.80 18.69 -23.72
C THR A 752 15.65 18.24 -25.17
N GLU A 753 16.72 18.33 -25.96
CA GLU A 753 16.74 17.92 -27.37
C GLU A 753 16.56 16.41 -27.54
N GLN A 754 17.24 15.59 -26.72
CA GLN A 754 17.10 14.13 -26.77
C GLN A 754 15.68 13.68 -26.41
N LEU A 755 15.07 14.31 -25.39
CA LEU A 755 13.68 14.01 -25.01
C LEU A 755 12.69 14.37 -26.13
N MET A 756 12.89 15.52 -26.78
CA MET A 756 12.07 15.94 -27.94
C MET A 756 12.26 15.01 -29.13
N GLN A 757 13.51 14.65 -29.46
CA GLN A 757 13.81 13.72 -30.56
C GLN A 757 13.19 12.34 -30.32
N LEU A 758 13.27 11.82 -29.09
CA LEU A 758 12.61 10.55 -28.74
C LEU A 758 11.10 10.67 -28.88
N ALA A 759 10.49 11.74 -28.35
CA ALA A 759 9.05 11.93 -28.47
C ALA A 759 8.60 11.98 -29.95
N ASP A 760 9.39 12.64 -30.80
CA ASP A 760 9.09 12.75 -32.22
C ASP A 760 9.28 11.43 -32.98
N SER A 761 10.21 10.57 -32.54
CA SER A 761 10.48 9.25 -33.14
C SER A 761 9.55 8.12 -32.69
N LEU A 762 8.69 8.34 -31.69
CA LEU A 762 7.71 7.34 -31.26
C LEU A 762 6.68 7.06 -32.35
N ASP A 763 6.70 5.82 -32.85
CA ASP A 763 5.66 5.26 -33.71
C ASP A 763 4.48 4.77 -32.85
N ILE A 764 3.35 5.47 -32.96
CA ILE A 764 2.16 5.23 -32.13
C ILE A 764 1.51 3.87 -32.43
N ASP A 765 1.76 3.30 -33.63
CA ASP A 765 1.18 2.03 -34.05
C ASP A 765 2.04 0.82 -33.63
N SER A 766 3.21 1.03 -33.01
CA SER A 766 4.13 -0.03 -32.58
C SER A 766 3.56 -1.02 -31.54
N LEU A 767 2.48 -0.66 -30.83
CA LEU A 767 1.77 -1.56 -29.90
C LEU A 767 0.46 -2.13 -30.49
N SER A 768 0.16 -1.88 -31.77
CA SER A 768 -1.04 -2.40 -32.42
C SER A 768 -0.95 -3.92 -32.62
N ARG A 769 -2.07 -4.64 -32.39
CA ARG A 769 -2.16 -6.06 -32.77
C ARG A 769 -2.16 -6.15 -34.30
N PRO A 770 -1.39 -7.05 -34.93
CA PRO A 770 -1.50 -7.26 -36.36
C PRO A 770 -2.93 -7.70 -36.68
N MET A 771 -3.60 -6.95 -37.56
CA MET A 771 -4.90 -7.37 -38.08
C MET A 771 -4.72 -8.72 -38.77
N SER A 772 -5.45 -9.73 -38.32
CA SER A 772 -5.56 -10.98 -39.05
C SER A 772 -6.09 -10.67 -40.45
N ALA A 773 -5.24 -10.79 -41.45
CA ALA A 773 -5.65 -10.81 -42.83
C ALA A 773 -6.52 -12.07 -43.03
N SER A 774 -7.84 -11.92 -42.93
CA SER A 774 -8.77 -12.90 -43.46
C SER A 774 -8.67 -12.83 -44.98
N GLY A 775 -7.68 -13.53 -45.53
CA GLY A 775 -7.60 -13.83 -46.95
C GLY A 775 -8.79 -14.70 -47.31
N SER A 776 -9.63 -14.15 -48.19
CA SER A 776 -10.61 -14.89 -48.96
C SER A 776 -9.93 -16.05 -49.69
N HIS A 777 -10.29 -17.28 -49.35
CA HIS A 777 -10.60 -18.36 -50.29
C HIS A 777 -11.45 -19.45 -49.64
#